data_AF-A0AAU1QCC1-F1
#
_entry.id   AF-A0AAU1QCC1-F1
#
_cell.length_a   1.000
_cell.length_b   1.000
_cell.length_c   1.000
_cell.angle_alpha   90.00
_cell.angle_beta   90.00
_cell.angle_gamma   90.00
#
_symmetry.space_group_name_H-M   'P 1'
#
loop_
_entity.id
_entity.type
_entity.pdbx_description
1 polymer ?
#
loop_
_entity_poly.entity_id
_entity_poly.type
_entity_poly.pdbx_seq_one_letter_code
_entity_poly.pdbx_strand_id
1 'polypeptide(L)'
;MAHSDPGRRVDETAASMLEALFTQSPIGLHLLDTDLRVVRVNTATPAMRGVRLDDLKGRPARDVYGIVEADGMEALLREVLDTGVPLLQHIVRVRFKGDPPQERQFEISALRLESPRQSVLGVAVTSIDVTERERARARTRVLDAVRRRVGRTLDPVVTGEELVATVVPAFADVAIVEVVDAVIRGDDPPPAPLPTGTPMMRTAFRGGPARPPQAHPVGDVRRLPARTPFTQALADLRPRVVPLHPVAPWLSVDSPGAEAIRSAGAHSLLVVPLALRDAALGVVSLYRTGHSPPFDEDDRELAVELATHAALCIDNARRYTREHTVAATVQRQLLPRRPETHASLETAYLSVTGADPGAWYDTIALSGARTALVVGKVSGRGLNAAATMGQLRTAVRSLSAFDLAPEELLSRLHYTAGQLAAERAHLPLGDPLRRAALTADCVYAVHDPLTGMCTMAAAGQLAPLVVRPDRTVTIPATPAGPRLGTTEGAPFAAVDVEVPDGSVLVFTSDPLLTSYLAESSRPLPSAPDYRDRPLQDLCDALVYALPAGLGAGDAAVIVARTRFFPPERFASWPVDPDPAAVAVARRRTREQLAVWNVDDETTLNTQLIVSELVTNALRYGSPPIELRLIHDRTLTCEVRDAGSAAPHLRHAGTVDEGGRGLFITSQLAQTWGTRYTAPGKTIWTEQALSPVTGPDGSLC
;
A
#
# COMPACT_ATOMS: atom_id res chain seq x y z
N MET A 1 -89.56 -20.91 -27.53
CA MET A 1 -88.40 -20.44 -28.30
C MET A 1 -88.57 -18.96 -28.55
N ALA A 2 -87.52 -18.19 -28.21
CA ALA A 2 -87.12 -16.85 -28.70
C ALA A 2 -88.15 -15.68 -28.63
N HIS A 3 -87.80 -14.46 -28.25
CA HIS A 3 -86.51 -13.79 -28.30
C HIS A 3 -86.09 -13.19 -26.94
N SER A 4 -85.02 -13.72 -26.34
CA SER A 4 -84.22 -12.96 -25.38
C SER A 4 -83.35 -12.00 -26.19
N ASP A 5 -83.64 -10.70 -26.08
CA ASP A 5 -82.88 -9.64 -26.73
C ASP A 5 -81.40 -9.66 -26.23
N PRO A 6 -80.43 -10.04 -27.08
CA PRO A 6 -79.03 -10.13 -26.65
C PRO A 6 -78.45 -8.74 -26.33
N GLY A 7 -79.00 -7.65 -26.86
CA GLY A 7 -78.54 -6.28 -26.55
C GLY A 7 -78.87 -5.86 -25.11
N ARG A 8 -80.08 -6.18 -24.64
CA ARG A 8 -80.55 -5.81 -23.29
C ARG A 8 -79.84 -6.57 -22.15
N ARG A 9 -79.42 -7.82 -22.40
CA ARG A 9 -78.62 -8.62 -21.46
C ARG A 9 -77.17 -8.16 -21.35
N VAL A 10 -76.58 -7.68 -22.45
CA VAL A 10 -75.20 -7.16 -22.45
C VAL A 10 -75.12 -5.84 -21.67
N ASP A 11 -76.13 -4.98 -21.78
CA ASP A 11 -76.22 -3.73 -20.99
C ASP A 11 -76.39 -3.97 -19.48
N GLU A 12 -77.23 -4.94 -19.07
CA GLU A 12 -77.39 -5.29 -17.64
C GLU A 12 -76.13 -5.92 -17.04
N THR A 13 -75.42 -6.75 -17.82
CA THR A 13 -74.17 -7.40 -17.39
C THR A 13 -73.05 -6.38 -17.26
N ALA A 14 -72.92 -5.45 -18.21
CA ALA A 14 -71.92 -4.37 -18.18
C ALA A 14 -72.18 -3.38 -17.03
N ALA A 15 -73.44 -2.99 -16.80
CA ALA A 15 -73.83 -2.13 -15.69
C ALA A 15 -73.54 -2.80 -14.33
N SER A 16 -73.86 -4.09 -14.19
CA SER A 16 -73.57 -4.86 -12.97
C SER A 16 -72.07 -5.01 -12.71
N MET A 17 -71.28 -5.22 -13.76
CA MET A 17 -69.81 -5.29 -13.66
C MET A 17 -69.21 -3.94 -13.24
N LEU A 18 -69.66 -2.83 -13.82
CA LEU A 18 -69.23 -1.49 -13.41
C LEU A 18 -69.61 -1.20 -11.96
N GLU A 19 -70.81 -1.59 -11.53
CA GLU A 19 -71.24 -1.39 -10.15
C GLU A 19 -70.40 -2.25 -9.17
N ALA A 20 -70.08 -3.49 -9.53
CA ALA A 20 -69.17 -4.33 -8.76
C ALA A 20 -67.75 -3.73 -8.67
N LEU A 21 -67.22 -3.16 -9.76
CA LEU A 21 -65.92 -2.47 -9.74
C LEU A 21 -65.94 -1.24 -8.81
N PHE A 22 -67.04 -0.48 -8.75
CA PHE A 22 -67.14 0.69 -7.87
C PHE A 22 -67.48 0.38 -6.40
N THR A 23 -67.91 -0.84 -6.10
CA THR A 23 -68.32 -1.23 -4.72
C THR A 23 -67.37 -2.23 -4.07
N GLN A 24 -66.73 -3.12 -4.86
CA GLN A 24 -65.96 -4.26 -4.37
C GLN A 24 -64.47 -4.24 -4.79
N SER A 25 -64.06 -3.37 -5.72
CA SER A 25 -62.65 -3.32 -6.15
C SER A 25 -61.73 -2.80 -5.03
N PRO A 26 -60.60 -3.48 -4.76
CA PRO A 26 -59.58 -3.01 -3.82
C PRO A 26 -58.69 -1.89 -4.40
N ILE A 27 -58.80 -1.60 -5.71
CA ILE A 27 -58.05 -0.54 -6.41
C ILE A 27 -58.87 0.73 -6.35
N GLY A 28 -58.27 1.88 -6.03
CA GLY A 28 -58.98 3.16 -6.08
C GLY A 28 -59.37 3.51 -7.51
N LEU A 29 -60.65 3.70 -7.78
CA LEU A 29 -61.19 4.10 -9.09
C LEU A 29 -61.81 5.49 -8.96
N HIS A 30 -61.45 6.39 -9.89
CA HIS A 30 -61.91 7.78 -9.90
C HIS A 30 -62.35 8.15 -11.32
N LEU A 31 -63.52 8.78 -11.45
CA LEU A 31 -63.99 9.39 -12.68
C LEU A 31 -63.87 10.90 -12.52
N LEU A 32 -63.13 11.53 -13.42
CA LEU A 32 -62.98 12.97 -13.52
C LEU A 32 -63.73 13.46 -14.76
N ASP A 33 -64.37 14.62 -14.70
CA ASP A 33 -64.94 15.28 -15.88
C ASP A 33 -63.86 15.96 -16.74
N THR A 34 -64.27 16.66 -17.80
CA THR A 34 -63.37 17.40 -18.70
C THR A 34 -62.64 18.57 -18.03
N ASP A 35 -63.15 19.07 -16.90
CA ASP A 35 -62.51 20.10 -16.08
C ASP A 35 -61.67 19.49 -14.94
N LEU A 36 -61.42 18.17 -14.97
CA LEU A 36 -60.69 17.40 -13.97
C LEU A 36 -61.30 17.48 -12.56
N ARG A 37 -62.62 17.63 -12.46
CA ARG A 37 -63.37 17.55 -11.20
C ARG A 37 -63.86 16.13 -10.95
N VAL A 38 -63.88 15.74 -9.68
CA VAL A 38 -64.25 14.38 -9.28
C VAL A 38 -65.74 14.15 -9.44
N VAL A 39 -66.13 13.29 -10.39
CA VAL A 39 -67.53 12.89 -10.64
C VAL A 39 -67.94 11.72 -9.77
N ARG A 40 -67.08 10.70 -9.67
CA ARG A 40 -67.35 9.46 -8.93
C ARG A 40 -66.04 8.87 -8.43
N VAL A 41 -66.05 8.29 -7.24
CA VAL A 41 -64.97 7.41 -6.77
C VAL A 41 -65.56 6.15 -6.15
N ASN A 42 -64.79 5.07 -6.12
CA ASN A 42 -65.21 3.81 -5.51
C ASN A 42 -64.98 3.75 -3.99
N THR A 43 -65.49 2.70 -3.35
CA THR A 43 -65.42 2.47 -1.90
C THR A 43 -63.99 2.33 -1.35
N ALA A 44 -63.03 1.85 -2.14
CA ALA A 44 -61.63 1.75 -1.73
C ALA A 44 -60.95 3.11 -1.54
N THR A 45 -61.36 4.13 -2.29
CA THR A 45 -60.71 5.45 -2.29
C THR A 45 -60.78 6.16 -0.92
N PRO A 46 -61.94 6.28 -0.27
CA PRO A 46 -62.05 6.78 1.10
C PRO A 46 -61.18 6.00 2.11
N ALA A 47 -61.11 4.68 2.01
CA ALA A 47 -60.33 3.83 2.91
C ALA A 47 -58.82 4.02 2.72
N MET A 48 -58.37 4.18 1.46
CA MET A 48 -56.96 4.43 1.13
C MET A 48 -56.49 5.83 1.55
N ARG A 49 -57.42 6.80 1.64
CA ARG A 49 -57.09 8.22 1.82
C ARG A 49 -57.51 8.85 3.15
N GLY A 50 -58.38 8.18 3.91
CA GLY A 50 -58.90 8.71 5.19
C GLY A 50 -59.81 9.94 5.02
N VAL A 51 -60.51 10.07 3.89
CA VAL A 51 -61.39 11.22 3.57
C VAL A 51 -62.82 10.73 3.28
N ARG A 52 -63.86 11.50 3.64
CA ARG A 52 -65.25 11.11 3.34
C ARG A 52 -65.56 11.27 1.86
N LEU A 53 -66.39 10.38 1.32
CA LEU A 53 -66.78 10.37 -0.09
C LEU A 53 -67.40 11.69 -0.57
N ASP A 54 -68.21 12.32 0.30
CA ASP A 54 -68.93 13.57 -0.02
C ASP A 54 -67.99 14.78 -0.11
N ASP A 55 -66.82 14.70 0.53
CA ASP A 55 -65.82 15.78 0.50
C ASP A 55 -65.00 15.81 -0.80
N LEU A 56 -65.13 14.78 -1.64
CA LEU A 56 -64.37 14.60 -2.88
C LEU A 56 -65.17 15.07 -4.11
N LYS A 57 -66.48 14.79 -4.17
CA LYS A 57 -67.32 15.02 -5.37
C LYS A 57 -67.43 16.49 -5.75
N GLY A 58 -67.36 16.79 -7.05
CA GLY A 58 -67.50 18.13 -7.64
C GLY A 58 -66.29 19.06 -7.47
N ARG A 59 -65.29 18.65 -6.68
CA ARG A 59 -64.07 19.42 -6.43
C ARG A 59 -62.97 19.06 -7.44
N PRO A 60 -62.06 20.01 -7.77
CA PRO A 60 -60.94 19.75 -8.66
C PRO A 60 -59.95 18.76 -8.02
N ALA A 61 -59.46 17.81 -8.81
CA ALA A 61 -58.60 16.72 -8.34
C ALA A 61 -57.33 17.20 -7.59
N ARG A 62 -56.72 18.32 -8.05
CA ARG A 62 -55.54 18.94 -7.45
C ARG A 62 -55.73 19.35 -5.98
N ASP A 63 -56.92 19.82 -5.62
CA ASP A 63 -57.19 20.37 -4.28
C ASP A 63 -57.52 19.27 -3.26
N VAL A 64 -57.91 18.10 -3.77
CA VAL A 64 -58.48 17.01 -2.98
C VAL A 64 -57.45 15.92 -2.70
N TYR A 65 -56.60 15.61 -3.67
CA TYR A 65 -55.71 14.46 -3.56
C TYR A 65 -54.36 14.71 -2.89
N GLY A 66 -54.04 15.96 -2.51
CA GLY A 66 -52.83 16.29 -1.74
C GLY A 66 -51.53 15.85 -2.42
N ILE A 67 -51.49 15.88 -3.76
CA ILE A 67 -50.34 15.47 -4.56
C ILE A 67 -49.25 16.54 -4.39
N VAL A 68 -48.02 16.12 -4.06
CA VAL A 68 -46.91 17.05 -3.79
C VAL A 68 -46.57 17.89 -5.03
N GLU A 69 -46.68 17.31 -6.22
CA GLU A 69 -46.47 17.96 -7.53
C GLU A 69 -47.80 18.00 -8.32
N ALA A 70 -48.80 18.67 -7.74
CA ALA A 70 -50.17 18.67 -8.29
C ALA A 70 -50.25 19.22 -9.72
N ASP A 71 -49.51 20.30 -10.04
CA ASP A 71 -49.53 20.93 -11.37
C ASP A 71 -49.03 19.98 -12.48
N GLY A 72 -47.99 19.20 -12.18
CA GLY A 72 -47.44 18.22 -13.12
C GLY A 72 -48.42 17.09 -13.40
N MET A 73 -49.09 16.57 -12.37
CA MET A 73 -50.13 15.56 -12.54
C MET A 73 -51.35 16.10 -13.31
N GLU A 74 -51.76 17.34 -13.05
CA GLU A 74 -52.87 17.96 -13.79
C GLU A 74 -52.55 18.12 -15.28
N ALA A 75 -51.31 18.47 -15.63
CA ALA A 75 -50.85 18.54 -17.02
C ALA A 75 -50.89 17.17 -17.71
N LEU A 76 -50.41 16.11 -17.04
CA LEU A 76 -50.46 14.73 -17.57
C LEU A 76 -51.91 14.27 -17.81
N LEU A 77 -52.83 14.57 -16.89
CA LEU A 77 -54.24 14.20 -17.07
C LEU A 77 -54.92 14.98 -18.21
N ARG A 78 -54.54 16.25 -18.44
CA ARG A 78 -54.98 17.02 -19.61
C ARG A 78 -54.46 16.44 -20.92
N GLU A 79 -53.20 16.02 -20.96
CA GLU A 79 -52.63 15.37 -22.14
C GLU A 79 -53.41 14.09 -22.51
N VAL A 80 -53.82 13.29 -21.52
CA VAL A 80 -54.68 12.12 -21.73
C VAL A 80 -56.05 12.52 -22.30
N LEU A 81 -56.66 13.60 -21.80
CA LEU A 81 -57.93 14.13 -22.33
C LEU A 81 -57.80 14.56 -23.80
N ASP A 82 -56.76 15.34 -24.11
CA ASP A 82 -56.60 15.97 -25.42
C ASP A 82 -56.18 14.94 -26.48
N THR A 83 -55.21 14.08 -26.16
CA THR A 83 -54.60 13.14 -27.12
C THR A 83 -55.29 11.78 -27.15
N GLY A 84 -55.88 11.34 -26.04
CA GLY A 84 -56.41 9.98 -25.86
C GLY A 84 -55.35 8.92 -25.61
N VAL A 85 -54.06 9.30 -25.57
CA VAL A 85 -52.96 8.38 -25.22
C VAL A 85 -53.04 8.09 -23.71
N PRO A 86 -53.08 6.82 -23.28
CA PRO A 86 -53.26 6.48 -21.88
C PRO A 86 -51.99 6.73 -21.05
N LEU A 87 -52.16 7.26 -19.84
CA LEU A 87 -51.10 7.32 -18.83
C LEU A 87 -51.09 6.00 -18.08
N LEU A 88 -49.96 5.29 -18.05
CA LEU A 88 -49.84 4.01 -17.38
C LEU A 88 -48.76 4.05 -16.30
N GLN A 89 -49.06 3.46 -15.15
CA GLN A 89 -48.11 3.17 -14.06
C GLN A 89 -47.30 4.37 -13.54
N HIS A 90 -47.87 5.56 -13.54
CA HIS A 90 -47.19 6.77 -13.10
C HIS A 90 -47.22 6.90 -11.57
N ILE A 91 -46.06 6.99 -10.91
CA ILE A 91 -45.99 7.07 -9.45
C ILE A 91 -46.09 8.52 -8.99
N VAL A 92 -47.01 8.80 -8.07
CA VAL A 92 -47.11 10.11 -7.40
C VAL A 92 -46.93 10.00 -5.90
N ARG A 93 -46.38 11.07 -5.32
CA ARG A 93 -46.32 11.27 -3.88
C ARG A 93 -47.55 12.03 -3.42
N VAL A 94 -48.26 11.45 -2.47
CA VAL A 94 -49.45 12.03 -1.85
C VAL A 94 -49.15 12.30 -0.37
N ARG A 95 -49.41 13.52 0.06
CA ARG A 95 -49.27 13.94 1.46
C ARG A 95 -50.64 14.00 2.11
N PHE A 96 -50.80 13.22 3.18
CA PHE A 96 -52.00 13.21 4.01
C PHE A 96 -51.89 14.22 5.15
N LYS A 97 -52.99 14.96 5.37
CA LYS A 97 -53.13 15.86 6.51
C LYS A 97 -53.40 15.00 7.76
N GLY A 98 -52.44 15.00 8.70
CA GLY A 98 -52.49 14.29 9.97
C GLY A 98 -51.37 14.79 10.89
N ASP A 99 -51.39 14.43 12.17
CA ASP A 99 -50.31 14.70 13.12
C ASP A 99 -49.75 13.36 13.65
N PRO A 100 -48.57 12.90 13.17
CA PRO A 100 -47.73 13.54 12.16
C PRO A 100 -48.25 13.35 10.72
N PRO A 101 -47.89 14.24 9.77
CA PRO A 101 -48.26 14.12 8.37
C PRO A 101 -47.63 12.86 7.75
N GLN A 102 -48.43 12.09 7.00
CA GLN A 102 -47.97 10.88 6.33
C GLN A 102 -47.81 11.11 4.83
N GLU A 103 -46.71 10.63 4.26
CA GLU A 103 -46.53 10.57 2.81
C GLU A 103 -46.64 9.13 2.31
N ARG A 104 -47.40 8.93 1.25
CA ARG A 104 -47.55 7.65 0.55
C ARG A 104 -47.32 7.80 -0.92
N GLN A 105 -47.00 6.69 -1.58
CA GLN A 105 -46.78 6.64 -3.02
C GLN A 105 -47.89 5.83 -3.67
N PHE A 106 -48.52 6.42 -4.69
CA PHE A 106 -49.58 5.78 -5.45
C PHE A 106 -49.14 5.62 -6.91
N GLU A 107 -49.33 4.42 -7.45
CA GLU A 107 -49.24 4.17 -8.89
C GLU A 107 -50.59 4.53 -9.51
N ILE A 108 -50.58 5.47 -10.45
CA ILE A 108 -51.75 6.02 -11.11
C ILE A 108 -51.72 5.64 -12.58
N SER A 109 -52.84 5.14 -13.09
CA SER A 109 -53.08 4.99 -14.53
C SER A 109 -54.34 5.75 -14.91
N ALA A 110 -54.34 6.41 -16.07
CA ALA A 110 -55.44 7.25 -16.52
C ALA A 110 -55.79 6.96 -17.98
N LEU A 111 -57.09 6.85 -18.25
CA LEU A 111 -57.67 6.49 -19.54
C LEU A 111 -58.75 7.51 -19.90
N ARG A 112 -58.78 7.97 -21.16
CA ARG A 112 -59.84 8.85 -21.65
C ARG A 112 -61.16 8.09 -21.74
N LEU A 113 -62.24 8.70 -21.24
CA LEU A 113 -63.59 8.17 -21.34
C LEU A 113 -64.31 8.81 -22.51
N GLU A 114 -64.84 7.98 -23.40
CA GLU A 114 -65.59 8.41 -24.57
C GLU A 114 -67.00 7.81 -24.56
N SER A 115 -67.97 8.60 -24.97
CA SER A 115 -69.33 8.13 -25.25
C SER A 115 -69.33 7.19 -26.46
N PRO A 116 -70.33 6.30 -26.60
CA PRO A 116 -70.58 5.56 -27.84
C PRO A 116 -70.70 6.45 -29.10
N ARG A 117 -70.92 7.76 -28.92
CA ARG A 117 -70.94 8.79 -29.99
C ARG A 117 -69.61 9.53 -30.16
N GLN A 118 -68.50 9.01 -29.64
CA GLN A 118 -67.14 9.60 -29.69
C GLN A 118 -66.99 10.99 -29.06
N SER A 119 -67.89 11.40 -28.16
CA SER A 119 -67.70 12.61 -27.35
C SER A 119 -66.88 12.28 -26.10
N VAL A 120 -65.84 13.07 -25.81
CA VAL A 120 -65.03 12.94 -24.59
C VAL A 120 -65.88 13.28 -23.36
N LEU A 121 -65.97 12.35 -22.41
CA LEU A 121 -66.73 12.47 -21.17
C LEU A 121 -65.84 12.86 -19.97
N GLY A 122 -64.53 12.60 -20.06
CA GLY A 122 -63.59 12.83 -18.97
C GLY A 122 -62.46 11.80 -18.92
N VAL A 123 -61.93 11.54 -17.72
CA VAL A 123 -60.84 10.58 -17.48
C VAL A 123 -61.23 9.58 -16.39
N ALA A 124 -61.01 8.29 -16.65
CA ALA A 124 -61.01 7.26 -15.62
C ALA A 124 -59.58 7.09 -15.10
N VAL A 125 -59.41 7.23 -13.79
CA VAL A 125 -58.13 7.12 -13.10
C VAL A 125 -58.19 5.93 -12.14
N THR A 126 -57.19 5.05 -12.21
CA THR A 126 -56.96 4.01 -11.21
C THR A 126 -55.80 4.42 -10.31
N SER A 127 -55.84 4.06 -9.03
CA SER A 127 -54.78 4.34 -8.06
C SER A 127 -54.54 3.14 -7.16
N ILE A 128 -53.29 2.70 -7.06
CA ILE A 128 -52.84 1.59 -6.20
C ILE A 128 -51.83 2.15 -5.21
N ASP A 129 -51.98 1.87 -3.91
CA ASP A 129 -50.96 2.21 -2.91
C ASP A 129 -49.76 1.27 -3.13
N VAL A 130 -48.63 1.85 -3.52
CA VAL A 130 -47.38 1.13 -3.81
C VAL A 130 -46.28 1.52 -2.83
N THR A 131 -46.64 2.14 -1.70
CA THR A 131 -45.67 2.68 -0.73
C THR A 131 -44.69 1.62 -0.24
N GLU A 132 -45.17 0.46 0.22
CA GLU A 132 -44.31 -0.62 0.70
C GLU A 132 -43.44 -1.20 -0.43
N ARG A 133 -44.03 -1.36 -1.62
CA ARG A 133 -43.32 -1.87 -2.81
C ARG A 133 -42.17 -0.95 -3.22
N GLU A 134 -42.40 0.36 -3.25
CA GLU A 134 -41.37 1.35 -3.60
C GLU A 134 -40.34 1.53 -2.48
N ARG A 135 -40.74 1.42 -1.20
CA ARG A 135 -39.78 1.37 -0.08
C ARG A 135 -38.88 0.15 -0.17
N ALA A 136 -39.43 -1.05 -0.40
CA ALA A 136 -38.65 -2.27 -0.59
C ALA A 136 -37.68 -2.13 -1.77
N ARG A 137 -38.13 -1.60 -2.91
CA ARG A 137 -37.28 -1.31 -4.08
C ARG A 137 -36.16 -0.31 -3.74
N ALA A 138 -36.46 0.76 -3.01
CA ALA A 138 -35.46 1.73 -2.59
C ALA A 138 -34.41 1.10 -1.66
N ARG A 139 -34.82 0.25 -0.71
CA ARG A 139 -33.94 -0.50 0.19
C ARG A 139 -32.98 -1.41 -0.59
N THR A 140 -33.48 -2.19 -1.54
CA THR A 140 -32.65 -3.03 -2.42
C THR A 140 -31.65 -2.19 -3.22
N ARG A 141 -32.06 -1.04 -3.79
CA ARG A 141 -31.16 -0.17 -4.54
C ARG A 141 -30.00 0.34 -3.68
N VAL A 142 -30.26 0.73 -2.43
CA VAL A 142 -29.22 1.20 -1.50
C VAL A 142 -28.24 0.07 -1.18
N LEU A 143 -28.75 -1.12 -0.85
CA LEU A 143 -27.92 -2.29 -0.55
C LEU A 143 -27.01 -2.66 -1.73
N ASP A 144 -27.56 -2.70 -2.93
CA ASP A 144 -26.78 -2.98 -4.16
C ASP A 144 -25.73 -1.90 -4.44
N ALA A 145 -26.06 -0.62 -4.17
CA ALA A 145 -25.09 0.46 -4.31
C ALA A 145 -23.93 0.33 -3.32
N VAL A 146 -24.22 -0.03 -2.06
CA VAL A 146 -23.18 -0.26 -1.04
C VAL A 146 -22.30 -1.44 -1.41
N ARG A 147 -22.89 -2.58 -1.81
CA ARG A 147 -22.13 -3.77 -2.23
C ARG A 147 -21.21 -3.52 -3.44
N ARG A 148 -21.56 -2.60 -4.33
CA ARG A 148 -20.73 -2.27 -5.51
C ARG A 148 -19.64 -1.23 -5.23
N ARG A 149 -19.86 -0.36 -4.25
CA ARG A 149 -19.04 0.85 -4.06
C ARG A 149 -18.17 0.80 -2.81
N VAL A 150 -18.61 0.18 -1.73
CA VAL A 150 -17.92 0.19 -0.43
C VAL A 150 -16.86 -0.90 -0.36
N GLY A 151 -15.65 -0.54 0.05
CA GLY A 151 -14.55 -1.48 0.29
C GLY A 151 -13.76 -1.84 -0.97
N ARG A 152 -13.78 -0.96 -1.98
CA ARG A 152 -12.95 -1.13 -3.19
C ARG A 152 -11.48 -0.83 -2.92
N THR A 153 -11.24 0.07 -1.98
CA THR A 153 -9.91 0.42 -1.47
C THR A 153 -9.65 -0.38 -0.19
N LEU A 154 -8.46 -0.95 -0.04
CA LEU A 154 -8.01 -1.63 1.18
C LEU A 154 -7.62 -0.61 2.27
N ASP A 155 -8.48 0.40 2.48
CA ASP A 155 -8.30 1.49 3.43
C ASP A 155 -9.60 1.66 4.26
N PRO A 156 -9.52 1.57 5.60
CA PRO A 156 -10.69 1.66 6.46
C PRO A 156 -11.32 3.06 6.50
N VAL A 157 -10.54 4.13 6.27
CA VAL A 157 -11.04 5.51 6.21
C VAL A 157 -11.86 5.69 4.94
N VAL A 158 -11.28 5.34 3.78
CA VAL A 158 -11.98 5.44 2.49
C VAL A 158 -13.22 4.56 2.45
N THR A 159 -13.18 3.37 3.06
CA THR A 159 -14.36 2.49 3.18
C THR A 159 -15.51 3.19 3.95
N GLY A 160 -15.20 3.92 5.02
CA GLY A 160 -16.17 4.72 5.74
C GLY A 160 -16.75 5.86 4.89
N GLU A 161 -15.90 6.54 4.12
CA GLU A 161 -16.31 7.62 3.22
C GLU A 161 -17.24 7.11 2.11
N GLU A 162 -16.91 5.98 1.49
CA GLU A 162 -17.74 5.32 0.47
C GLU A 162 -19.11 4.94 1.05
N LEU A 163 -19.16 4.48 2.31
CA LEU A 163 -20.41 4.13 2.97
C LEU A 163 -21.29 5.36 3.18
N VAL A 164 -20.80 6.40 3.86
CA VAL A 164 -21.59 7.63 4.11
C VAL A 164 -22.00 8.30 2.80
N ALA A 165 -21.15 8.21 1.77
CA ALA A 165 -21.43 8.75 0.44
C ALA A 165 -22.54 8.02 -0.31
N THR A 166 -22.78 6.75 0.02
CA THR A 166 -23.79 5.92 -0.64
C THR A 166 -25.12 5.98 0.10
N VAL A 167 -25.09 6.05 1.44
CA VAL A 167 -26.32 6.08 2.26
C VAL A 167 -26.94 7.46 2.37
N VAL A 168 -26.19 8.55 2.13
CA VAL A 168 -26.72 9.92 2.12
C VAL A 168 -26.84 10.45 0.68
N PRO A 169 -28.03 10.91 0.23
CA PRO A 169 -29.28 11.08 0.98
C PRO A 169 -30.26 9.89 0.88
N ALA A 170 -29.85 8.78 0.25
CA ALA A 170 -30.78 7.72 -0.16
C ALA A 170 -31.44 6.95 1.01
N PHE A 171 -30.78 6.88 2.16
CA PHE A 171 -31.22 6.15 3.35
C PHE A 171 -31.19 6.98 4.63
N ALA A 172 -30.26 7.94 4.76
CA ALA A 172 -30.18 8.85 5.91
C ALA A 172 -29.87 10.28 5.45
N ASP A 173 -30.22 11.25 6.28
CA ASP A 173 -29.95 12.67 5.99
C ASP A 173 -28.56 13.09 6.51
N VAL A 174 -28.09 12.44 7.57
CA VAL A 174 -26.71 12.55 8.05
C VAL A 174 -26.20 11.17 8.40
N ALA A 175 -24.96 10.87 8.03
CA ALA A 175 -24.28 9.64 8.37
C ALA A 175 -22.88 9.92 8.91
N ILE A 176 -22.50 9.19 9.95
CA ILE A 176 -21.20 9.27 10.61
C ILE A 176 -20.67 7.85 10.80
N VAL A 177 -19.40 7.64 10.47
CA VAL A 177 -18.69 6.39 10.76
C VAL A 177 -17.54 6.70 11.70
N GLU A 178 -17.50 5.96 12.81
CA GLU A 178 -16.41 6.03 13.78
C GLU A 178 -15.83 4.62 13.96
N VAL A 179 -14.52 4.47 13.75
CA VAL A 179 -13.82 3.19 13.78
C VAL A 179 -12.85 3.18 14.96
N VAL A 180 -12.66 2.04 15.61
CA VAL A 180 -11.68 1.88 16.68
C VAL A 180 -10.28 2.20 16.13
N ASP A 181 -9.55 3.08 16.80
CA ASP A 181 -8.25 3.60 16.34
C ASP A 181 -7.20 2.47 16.16
N ALA A 182 -7.26 1.42 16.97
CA ALA A 182 -6.45 0.20 16.79
C ALA A 182 -6.71 -0.49 15.44
N VAL A 183 -7.97 -0.54 14.98
CA VAL A 183 -8.33 -1.15 13.69
C VAL A 183 -7.77 -0.32 12.52
N ILE A 184 -7.73 1.01 12.64
CA ILE A 184 -7.09 1.89 11.64
C ILE A 184 -5.60 1.58 11.50
N ARG A 185 -4.93 1.29 12.61
CA ARG A 185 -3.51 0.89 12.64
C ARG A 185 -3.24 -0.54 12.19
N GLY A 186 -4.28 -1.32 11.89
CA GLY A 186 -4.14 -2.74 11.54
C GLY A 186 -4.08 -3.68 12.75
N ASP A 187 -4.23 -3.19 13.98
CA ASP A 187 -4.23 -4.02 15.19
C ASP A 187 -5.53 -4.81 15.33
N ASP A 188 -5.47 -5.92 16.08
CA ASP A 188 -6.66 -6.74 16.33
C ASP A 188 -7.72 -5.93 17.09
N PRO A 189 -8.99 -5.97 16.65
CA PRO A 189 -10.06 -5.27 17.31
C PRO A 189 -10.28 -5.84 18.72
N PRO A 190 -10.49 -5.01 19.73
CA PRO A 190 -10.84 -5.48 21.06
C PRO A 190 -12.15 -6.29 21.04
N PRO A 191 -12.25 -7.35 21.86
CA PRO A 191 -13.50 -8.08 22.01
C PRO A 191 -14.58 -7.17 22.62
N ALA A 192 -15.84 -7.43 22.29
CA ALA A 192 -16.97 -6.80 22.94
C ALA A 192 -17.22 -7.41 24.33
N PRO A 193 -17.62 -6.61 25.34
CA PRO A 193 -17.83 -5.16 25.30
C PRO A 193 -16.52 -4.38 25.21
N LEU A 194 -16.51 -3.29 24.45
CA LEU A 194 -15.35 -2.40 24.34
C LEU A 194 -14.92 -1.86 25.72
N PRO A 195 -13.62 -1.88 26.05
CA PRO A 195 -13.10 -1.20 27.23
C PRO A 195 -13.52 0.27 27.27
N THR A 196 -13.84 0.77 28.47
CA THR A 196 -14.23 2.17 28.65
C THR A 196 -13.06 3.07 28.26
N GLY A 197 -13.32 4.07 27.42
CA GLY A 197 -12.29 5.00 26.95
C GLY A 197 -11.48 4.50 25.75
N THR A 198 -11.91 3.41 25.09
CA THR A 198 -11.34 2.99 23.79
C THR A 198 -11.33 4.18 22.81
N PRO A 199 -10.17 4.54 22.23
CA PRO A 199 -10.09 5.62 21.24
C PRO A 199 -10.79 5.21 19.94
N MET A 200 -11.60 6.12 19.41
CA MET A 200 -12.33 5.96 18.16
C MET A 200 -12.02 7.14 17.25
N MET A 201 -11.65 6.84 16.01
CA MET A 201 -11.42 7.83 14.97
C MET A 201 -12.69 8.02 14.17
N ARG A 202 -13.13 9.26 13.98
CA ARG A 202 -14.17 9.60 13.00
C ARG A 202 -13.59 9.47 11.59
N THR A 203 -13.89 8.38 10.92
CA THR A 203 -13.38 8.11 9.58
C THR A 203 -14.19 8.80 8.49
N ALA A 204 -15.48 9.04 8.73
CA ALA A 204 -16.33 9.64 7.72
C ALA A 204 -17.51 10.42 8.30
N PHE A 205 -17.90 11.46 7.58
CA PHE A 205 -19.08 12.27 7.87
C PHE A 205 -19.71 12.74 6.55
N ARG A 206 -21.03 12.63 6.43
CA ARG A 206 -21.77 13.26 5.33
C ARG A 206 -23.12 13.75 5.82
N GLY A 207 -23.45 15.01 5.50
CA GLY A 207 -24.77 15.60 5.70
C GLY A 207 -25.49 15.84 4.37
N GLY A 208 -26.81 15.97 4.45
CA GLY A 208 -27.69 16.31 3.33
C GLY A 208 -27.47 17.73 2.80
N PRO A 209 -28.34 18.20 1.88
CA PRO A 209 -28.16 19.47 1.15
C PRO A 209 -28.01 20.70 2.05
N ALA A 210 -28.62 20.68 3.24
CA ALA A 210 -28.56 21.75 4.23
C ALA A 210 -27.21 21.88 4.95
N ARG A 211 -26.27 20.94 4.73
CA ARG A 211 -24.92 20.89 5.35
C ARG A 211 -24.92 21.27 6.84
N PRO A 212 -25.53 20.45 7.71
CA PRO A 212 -25.56 20.74 9.13
C PRO A 212 -24.14 20.87 9.71
N PRO A 213 -23.96 21.67 10.78
CA PRO A 213 -22.65 21.90 11.36
C PRO A 213 -22.05 20.59 11.88
N GLN A 214 -20.79 20.37 11.58
CA GLN A 214 -20.04 19.19 12.00
C GLN A 214 -19.50 19.41 13.42
N ALA A 215 -20.00 18.66 14.40
CA ALA A 215 -19.54 18.77 15.79
C ALA A 215 -18.05 18.45 15.96
N HIS A 216 -17.56 17.44 15.23
CA HIS A 216 -16.18 16.95 15.30
C HIS A 216 -15.66 16.65 13.88
N PRO A 217 -14.46 17.12 13.50
CA PRO A 217 -13.92 16.95 12.14
C PRO A 217 -13.65 15.47 11.80
N VAL A 218 -13.56 15.16 10.51
CA VAL A 218 -13.06 13.85 10.07
C VAL A 218 -11.57 13.75 10.46
N GLY A 219 -11.16 12.59 10.97
CA GLY A 219 -9.82 12.35 11.52
C GLY A 219 -9.71 12.62 13.03
N ASP A 220 -10.73 13.18 13.67
CA ASP A 220 -10.74 13.37 15.12
C ASP A 220 -10.73 12.02 15.86
N VAL A 221 -9.85 11.88 16.85
CA VAL A 221 -9.70 10.67 17.68
C VAL A 221 -10.22 10.98 19.08
N ARG A 222 -11.38 10.40 19.41
CA ARG A 222 -12.08 10.70 20.66
C ARG A 222 -12.44 9.44 21.43
N ARG A 223 -12.72 9.63 22.71
CA ARG A 223 -13.28 8.59 23.58
C ARG A 223 -14.78 8.81 23.68
N LEU A 224 -15.57 7.82 23.28
CA LEU A 224 -17.02 7.96 23.36
C LEU A 224 -17.45 8.09 24.83
N PRO A 225 -18.30 9.08 25.17
CA PRO A 225 -18.77 9.23 26.53
C PRO A 225 -19.59 8.02 26.99
N ALA A 226 -19.36 7.59 28.23
CA ALA A 226 -20.08 6.48 28.83
C ALA A 226 -21.59 6.78 28.92
N ARG A 227 -22.40 5.71 28.92
CA ARG A 227 -23.88 5.80 29.06
C ARG A 227 -24.58 6.55 27.92
N THR A 228 -24.00 6.52 26.72
CA THR A 228 -24.61 7.01 25.48
C THR A 228 -25.15 5.85 24.63
N PRO A 229 -26.13 6.08 23.73
CA PRO A 229 -26.61 5.05 22.81
C PRO A 229 -25.48 4.41 21.98
N PHE A 230 -24.44 5.18 21.65
CA PHE A 230 -23.24 4.70 20.95
C PHE A 230 -22.48 3.65 21.77
N THR A 231 -22.13 3.97 23.01
CA THR A 231 -21.43 3.02 23.90
C THR A 231 -22.27 1.80 24.25
N GLN A 232 -23.60 1.96 24.34
CA GLN A 232 -24.51 0.83 24.57
C GLN A 232 -24.56 -0.12 23.37
N ALA A 233 -24.67 0.42 22.14
CA ALA A 233 -24.61 -0.36 20.90
C ALA A 233 -23.30 -1.14 20.73
N LEU A 234 -22.19 -0.53 21.15
CA LEU A 234 -20.88 -1.18 21.12
C LEU A 234 -20.67 -2.20 22.25
N ALA A 235 -21.39 -2.07 23.36
CA ALA A 235 -21.26 -2.98 24.51
C ALA A 235 -21.96 -4.32 24.27
N ASP A 236 -23.16 -4.33 23.70
CA ASP A 236 -23.93 -5.55 23.45
C ASP A 236 -24.03 -5.93 21.96
N LEU A 237 -23.39 -5.16 21.09
CA LEU A 237 -23.41 -5.33 19.63
C LEU A 237 -24.83 -5.30 19.03
N ARG A 238 -25.77 -4.57 19.67
CA ARG A 238 -27.15 -4.43 19.17
C ARG A 238 -27.41 -3.06 18.54
N PRO A 239 -28.04 -3.02 17.34
CA PRO A 239 -28.52 -1.77 16.76
C PRO A 239 -29.65 -1.15 17.60
N ARG A 240 -29.73 0.18 17.61
CA ARG A 240 -30.70 0.96 18.41
C ARG A 240 -31.31 2.07 17.58
N VAL A 241 -32.64 2.11 17.52
CA VAL A 241 -33.41 3.28 17.05
C VAL A 241 -33.74 4.14 18.27
N VAL A 242 -33.31 5.40 18.24
CA VAL A 242 -33.42 6.36 19.35
C VAL A 242 -34.21 7.58 18.87
N PRO A 243 -35.40 7.86 19.42
CA PRO A 243 -36.08 9.13 19.18
C PRO A 243 -35.29 10.26 19.84
N LEU A 244 -35.02 11.33 19.08
CA LEU A 244 -34.25 12.47 19.56
C LEU A 244 -35.21 13.52 20.13
N HIS A 245 -35.27 13.59 21.46
CA HIS A 245 -35.96 14.66 22.17
C HIS A 245 -34.94 15.68 22.73
N PRO A 246 -35.29 16.98 22.77
CA PRO A 246 -34.38 18.04 23.25
C PRO A 246 -33.84 17.83 24.68
N VAL A 247 -34.50 17.02 25.50
CA VAL A 247 -34.19 16.80 26.93
C VAL A 247 -33.59 15.40 27.18
N ALA A 248 -33.12 14.69 26.15
CA ALA A 248 -32.53 13.37 26.35
C ALA A 248 -31.26 13.46 27.22
N PRO A 249 -31.16 12.73 28.36
CA PRO A 249 -30.07 12.92 29.33
C PRO A 249 -28.66 12.76 28.74
N TRP A 250 -28.50 11.87 27.77
CA TRP A 250 -27.21 11.59 27.14
C TRP A 250 -26.72 12.72 26.21
N LEU A 251 -27.60 13.61 25.74
CA LEU A 251 -27.21 14.77 24.93
C LEU A 251 -26.39 15.77 25.76
N SER A 252 -26.61 15.85 27.07
CA SER A 252 -25.84 16.75 27.94
C SER A 252 -24.37 16.36 28.11
N VAL A 253 -24.01 15.13 27.72
CA VAL A 253 -22.67 14.55 27.91
C VAL A 253 -21.68 14.98 26.81
N ASP A 254 -22.17 15.35 25.62
CA ASP A 254 -21.37 15.88 24.50
C ASP A 254 -22.03 17.17 23.98
N SER A 255 -21.68 18.31 24.58
CA SER A 255 -22.32 19.60 24.26
C SER A 255 -22.15 20.01 22.77
N PRO A 256 -20.97 19.86 22.15
CA PRO A 256 -20.83 20.06 20.69
C PRO A 256 -21.72 19.12 19.87
N GLY A 257 -21.78 17.84 20.23
CA GLY A 257 -22.64 16.86 19.56
C GLY A 257 -24.13 17.21 19.66
N ALA A 258 -24.58 17.64 20.85
CA ALA A 258 -25.97 18.03 21.07
C ALA A 258 -26.38 19.28 20.29
N GLU A 259 -25.47 20.25 20.16
CA GLU A 259 -25.72 21.45 19.35
C GLU A 259 -25.81 21.13 17.86
N ALA A 260 -24.93 20.25 17.36
CA ALA A 260 -25.01 19.77 15.98
C ALA A 260 -26.30 19.01 15.69
N ILE A 261 -26.76 18.16 16.62
CA ILE A 261 -28.03 17.43 16.51
C ILE A 261 -29.23 18.41 16.45
N ARG A 262 -29.24 19.42 17.34
CA ARG A 262 -30.31 20.43 17.38
C ARG A 262 -30.33 21.31 16.14
N SER A 263 -29.20 21.85 15.74
CA SER A 263 -29.07 22.71 14.56
C SER A 263 -29.38 21.98 13.25
N ALA A 264 -29.10 20.67 13.17
CA ALA A 264 -29.51 19.82 12.06
C ALA A 264 -31.03 19.54 12.02
N GLY A 265 -31.77 19.83 13.09
CA GLY A 265 -33.17 19.45 13.22
C GLY A 265 -33.37 17.93 13.22
N ALA A 266 -32.41 17.18 13.76
CA ALA A 266 -32.47 15.73 13.79
C ALA A 266 -33.47 15.22 14.85
N HIS A 267 -34.38 14.34 14.44
CA HIS A 267 -35.47 13.85 15.29
C HIS A 267 -35.45 12.33 15.49
N SER A 268 -34.67 11.58 14.69
CA SER A 268 -34.49 10.14 14.83
C SER A 268 -33.04 9.75 14.56
N LEU A 269 -32.47 8.92 15.44
CA LEU A 269 -31.11 8.39 15.36
C LEU A 269 -31.16 6.86 15.28
N LEU A 270 -30.45 6.28 14.31
CA LEU A 270 -30.17 4.86 14.24
C LEU A 270 -28.67 4.63 14.47
N VAL A 271 -28.34 3.93 15.54
CA VAL A 271 -26.96 3.54 15.89
C VAL A 271 -26.77 2.08 15.58
N VAL A 272 -25.79 1.74 14.76
CA VAL A 272 -25.50 0.36 14.35
C VAL A 272 -24.02 0.05 14.58
N PRO A 273 -23.68 -0.98 15.37
CA PRO A 273 -22.30 -1.38 15.56
C PRO A 273 -21.73 -1.97 14.27
N LEU A 274 -20.51 -1.59 13.93
CA LEU A 274 -19.68 -2.27 12.94
C LEU A 274 -18.95 -3.40 13.67
N ALA A 275 -19.48 -4.61 13.58
CA ALA A 275 -18.95 -5.76 14.29
C ALA A 275 -18.81 -6.97 13.38
N LEU A 276 -17.82 -7.80 13.67
CA LEU A 276 -17.65 -9.12 13.08
C LEU A 276 -17.43 -10.11 14.20
N ARG A 277 -18.30 -11.13 14.28
CA ARG A 277 -18.30 -12.09 15.39
C ARG A 277 -18.43 -11.31 16.72
N ASP A 278 -17.54 -11.54 17.66
CA ASP A 278 -17.55 -10.93 18.99
C ASP A 278 -16.66 -9.68 19.11
N ALA A 279 -16.20 -9.11 17.98
CA ALA A 279 -15.30 -7.95 17.97
C ALA A 279 -15.98 -6.70 17.39
N ALA A 280 -15.84 -5.58 18.10
CA ALA A 280 -16.35 -4.28 17.66
C ALA A 280 -15.26 -3.54 16.88
N LEU A 281 -15.49 -3.29 15.59
CA LEU A 281 -14.60 -2.51 14.74
C LEU A 281 -14.94 -1.02 14.80
N GLY A 282 -16.19 -0.67 15.10
CA GLY A 282 -16.65 0.71 15.09
C GLY A 282 -18.16 0.84 15.23
N VAL A 283 -18.69 2.02 14.90
CA VAL A 283 -20.12 2.31 14.93
C VAL A 283 -20.50 3.22 13.76
N VAL A 284 -21.68 2.99 13.20
CA VAL A 284 -22.35 3.89 12.25
C VAL A 284 -23.50 4.59 12.97
N SER A 285 -23.55 5.92 12.84
CA SER A 285 -24.65 6.74 13.36
C SER A 285 -25.36 7.42 12.20
N LEU A 286 -26.65 7.15 12.06
CA LEU A 286 -27.51 7.66 10.99
C LEU A 286 -28.61 8.54 11.59
N TYR A 287 -28.86 9.70 10.99
CA TYR A 287 -29.86 10.65 11.48
C TYR A 287 -30.90 10.97 10.41
N ARG A 288 -32.15 11.11 10.85
CA ARG A 288 -33.25 11.72 10.07
C ARG A 288 -33.50 13.14 10.57
N THR A 289 -33.71 14.04 9.61
CA THR A 289 -33.89 15.48 9.83
C THR A 289 -35.12 16.00 9.08
N GLY A 290 -35.65 17.14 9.52
CA GLY A 290 -36.71 17.85 8.80
C GLY A 290 -37.99 17.03 8.64
N HIS A 291 -38.35 16.68 7.40
CA HIS A 291 -39.58 15.95 7.06
C HIS A 291 -39.36 14.47 6.76
N SER A 292 -38.14 13.96 6.87
CA SER A 292 -37.88 12.54 6.68
C SER A 292 -38.62 11.71 7.74
N PRO A 293 -39.23 10.56 7.40
CA PRO A 293 -39.87 9.71 8.40
C PRO A 293 -38.84 9.17 9.40
N PRO A 294 -39.22 8.94 10.67
CA PRO A 294 -38.33 8.28 11.63
C PRO A 294 -37.99 6.86 11.17
N PHE A 295 -36.83 6.34 11.59
CA PHE A 295 -36.44 4.97 11.27
C PHE A 295 -37.42 3.95 11.86
N ASP A 296 -37.80 2.95 11.06
CA ASP A 296 -38.61 1.81 11.46
C ASP A 296 -37.76 0.53 11.64
N GLU A 297 -38.40 -0.61 11.92
CA GLU A 297 -37.69 -1.89 12.11
C GLU A 297 -37.08 -2.41 10.80
N ASP A 298 -37.75 -2.23 9.66
CA ASP A 298 -37.20 -2.61 8.36
C ASP A 298 -35.94 -1.80 8.02
N ASP A 299 -35.94 -0.50 8.34
CA ASP A 299 -34.77 0.37 8.18
C ASP A 299 -33.63 -0.09 9.10
N ARG A 300 -33.94 -0.54 10.32
CA ARG A 300 -32.96 -1.13 11.24
C ARG A 300 -32.36 -2.41 10.65
N GLU A 301 -33.16 -3.31 10.08
CA GLU A 301 -32.68 -4.53 9.42
C GLU A 301 -31.74 -4.20 8.26
N LEU A 302 -32.15 -3.28 7.37
CA LEU A 302 -31.28 -2.84 6.27
C LEU A 302 -29.96 -2.26 6.81
N ALA A 303 -30.01 -1.39 7.82
CA ALA A 303 -28.81 -0.78 8.36
C ALA A 303 -27.83 -1.80 8.96
N VAL A 304 -28.33 -2.89 9.54
CA VAL A 304 -27.50 -4.02 10.00
C VAL A 304 -26.81 -4.70 8.82
N GLU A 305 -27.50 -4.92 7.70
CA GLU A 305 -26.87 -5.48 6.50
C GLU A 305 -25.77 -4.57 5.93
N LEU A 306 -26.04 -3.26 5.85
CA LEU A 306 -25.07 -2.27 5.39
C LEU A 306 -23.83 -2.21 6.31
N ALA A 307 -24.06 -2.21 7.63
CA ALA A 307 -23.01 -2.21 8.64
C ALA A 307 -22.19 -3.50 8.61
N THR A 308 -22.82 -4.65 8.40
CA THR A 308 -22.13 -5.95 8.29
C THR A 308 -21.20 -5.97 7.07
N HIS A 309 -21.67 -5.47 5.93
CA HIS A 309 -20.83 -5.34 4.73
C HIS A 309 -19.65 -4.40 4.97
N ALA A 310 -19.91 -3.21 5.52
CA ALA A 310 -18.85 -2.24 5.82
C ALA A 310 -17.83 -2.78 6.84
N ALA A 311 -18.29 -3.50 7.87
CA ALA A 311 -17.42 -4.13 8.85
C ALA A 311 -16.49 -5.16 8.20
N LEU A 312 -17.00 -5.99 7.27
CA LEU A 312 -16.19 -6.94 6.49
C LEU A 312 -15.11 -6.23 5.66
N CYS A 313 -15.47 -5.14 4.97
CA CYS A 313 -14.53 -4.35 4.19
C CYS A 313 -13.44 -3.71 5.06
N ILE A 314 -13.82 -3.14 6.22
CA ILE A 314 -12.89 -2.56 7.19
C ILE A 314 -11.95 -3.63 7.77
N ASP A 315 -12.44 -4.83 8.07
CA ASP A 315 -11.62 -5.95 8.55
C ASP A 315 -10.60 -6.41 7.51
N ASN A 316 -11.02 -6.47 6.24
CA ASN A 316 -10.12 -6.79 5.13
C ASN A 316 -9.03 -5.72 4.96
N ALA A 317 -9.39 -4.44 5.03
CA ALA A 317 -8.43 -3.33 5.01
C ALA A 317 -7.45 -3.42 6.20
N ARG A 318 -7.94 -3.66 7.41
CA ARG A 318 -7.12 -3.85 8.62
C ARG A 318 -6.11 -4.98 8.45
N ARG A 319 -6.54 -6.15 7.98
CA ARG A 319 -5.64 -7.31 7.76
C ARG A 319 -4.54 -6.98 6.77
N TYR A 320 -4.89 -6.28 5.68
CA TYR A 320 -3.93 -5.81 4.70
C TYR A 320 -2.92 -4.84 5.31
N THR A 321 -3.38 -3.82 6.06
CA THR A 321 -2.51 -2.89 6.79
C THR A 321 -1.58 -3.60 7.76
N ARG A 322 -2.07 -4.61 8.48
CA ARG A 322 -1.25 -5.42 9.39
C ARG A 322 -0.16 -6.19 8.67
N GLU A 323 -0.53 -6.92 7.61
CA GLU A 323 0.43 -7.70 6.81
C GLU A 323 1.53 -6.79 6.25
N HIS A 324 1.14 -5.63 5.70
CA HIS A 324 2.07 -4.66 5.16
C HIS A 324 2.98 -4.06 6.25
N THR A 325 2.43 -3.70 7.41
CA THR A 325 3.20 -3.16 8.55
C THR A 325 4.19 -4.17 9.11
N VAL A 326 3.79 -5.44 9.23
CA VAL A 326 4.68 -6.53 9.69
C VAL A 326 5.81 -6.74 8.68
N ALA A 327 5.51 -6.83 7.39
CA ALA A 327 6.51 -7.02 6.35
C ALA A 327 7.53 -5.87 6.30
N ALA A 328 7.03 -4.62 6.32
CA ALA A 328 7.87 -3.42 6.33
C ALA A 328 8.73 -3.33 7.62
N THR A 329 8.25 -3.83 8.75
CA THR A 329 9.01 -3.85 10.01
C THR A 329 10.14 -4.87 9.95
N VAL A 330 9.87 -6.09 9.46
CA VAL A 330 10.90 -7.12 9.27
C VAL A 330 11.98 -6.63 8.31
N GLN A 331 11.59 -6.06 7.17
CA GLN A 331 12.55 -5.50 6.22
C GLN A 331 13.43 -4.41 6.84
N ARG A 332 12.86 -3.42 7.55
CA ARG A 332 13.64 -2.36 8.21
C ARG A 332 14.64 -2.89 9.24
N GLN A 333 14.34 -4.03 9.87
CA GLN A 333 15.28 -4.69 10.78
C GLN A 333 16.38 -5.46 10.05
N LEU A 334 16.09 -5.97 8.84
CA LEU A 334 17.01 -6.73 8.01
C LEU A 334 17.87 -5.85 7.09
N LEU A 335 17.54 -4.57 6.88
CA LEU A 335 18.36 -3.65 6.08
C LEU A 335 19.42 -2.94 6.92
N PRO A 336 20.55 -2.51 6.31
CA PRO A 336 21.51 -1.65 6.99
C PRO A 336 20.84 -0.35 7.47
N ARG A 337 21.06 0.04 8.73
CA ARG A 337 20.49 1.30 9.28
C ARG A 337 21.26 2.55 8.88
N ARG A 338 22.56 2.39 8.60
CA ARG A 338 23.46 3.47 8.18
C ARG A 338 24.45 2.93 7.15
N PRO A 339 24.79 3.73 6.14
CA PRO A 339 25.90 3.41 5.27
C PRO A 339 27.19 3.28 6.08
N GLU A 340 27.97 2.24 5.83
CA GLU A 340 29.32 2.16 6.37
C GLU A 340 30.15 3.29 5.77
N THR A 341 30.85 4.05 6.60
CA THR A 341 31.75 5.09 6.11
C THR A 341 33.03 4.42 5.61
N HIS A 342 33.28 4.52 4.30
CA HIS A 342 34.49 4.03 3.65
C HIS A 342 35.37 5.22 3.23
N ALA A 343 36.69 5.12 3.36
CA ALA A 343 37.59 6.24 3.09
C ALA A 343 37.52 6.74 1.62
N SER A 344 37.19 5.84 0.70
CA SER A 344 37.16 6.08 -0.75
C SER A 344 35.75 6.13 -1.36
N LEU A 345 34.70 5.91 -0.57
CA LEU A 345 33.33 5.87 -1.08
C LEU A 345 32.35 6.45 -0.06
N GLU A 346 31.72 7.57 -0.41
CA GLU A 346 30.59 8.10 0.34
C GLU A 346 29.31 7.40 -0.13
N THR A 347 28.49 6.89 0.77
CA THR A 347 27.26 6.18 0.42
C THR A 347 26.06 6.75 1.16
N ALA A 348 24.92 6.78 0.49
CA ALA A 348 23.64 7.22 1.03
C ALA A 348 22.55 6.27 0.52
N TYR A 349 21.57 6.00 1.38
CA TYR A 349 20.47 5.11 1.07
C TYR A 349 19.19 5.90 0.90
N LEU A 350 18.41 5.52 -0.10
CA LEU A 350 17.15 6.14 -0.41
C LEU A 350 16.04 5.09 -0.56
N SER A 351 14.86 5.38 -0.02
CA SER A 351 13.64 4.61 -0.22
C SER A 351 12.58 5.53 -0.85
N VAL A 352 12.10 5.17 -2.04
CA VAL A 352 11.33 6.08 -2.89
C VAL A 352 9.88 6.26 -2.43
N THR A 353 9.21 5.24 -1.87
CA THR A 353 8.03 5.30 -0.96
C THR A 353 7.43 3.91 -0.84
N GLY A 354 7.05 3.46 0.36
CA GLY A 354 6.65 2.06 0.63
C GLY A 354 7.86 1.15 0.46
N ALA A 355 8.30 0.46 1.51
CA ALA A 355 9.46 -0.40 1.34
C ALA A 355 8.97 -1.71 0.71
N ASP A 356 9.39 -2.02 -0.52
CA ASP A 356 9.03 -3.29 -1.17
C ASP A 356 9.68 -4.34 -0.30
N PRO A 357 8.91 -5.16 0.43
CA PRO A 357 9.49 -6.06 1.42
C PRO A 357 10.56 -6.99 0.85
N GLY A 358 10.53 -7.26 -0.47
CA GLY A 358 11.50 -8.08 -1.18
C GLY A 358 12.77 -7.35 -1.65
N ALA A 359 12.82 -6.02 -1.64
CA ALA A 359 13.97 -5.25 -2.09
C ALA A 359 15.03 -5.08 -0.98
N TRP A 360 16.31 -5.14 -1.36
CA TRP A 360 17.42 -4.88 -0.45
C TRP A 360 18.59 -4.18 -1.08
N TYR A 361 19.41 -3.65 -0.19
CA TYR A 361 20.66 -3.02 -0.52
C TYR A 361 21.71 -3.30 0.56
N ASP A 362 22.98 -3.27 0.17
CA ASP A 362 24.10 -3.36 1.09
C ASP A 362 25.38 -2.69 0.56
N THR A 363 26.22 -2.26 1.49
CA THR A 363 27.58 -1.77 1.21
C THR A 363 28.53 -2.54 2.12
N ILE A 364 29.48 -3.27 1.54
CA ILE A 364 30.34 -4.20 2.28
C ILE A 364 31.79 -3.80 2.07
N ALA A 365 32.51 -3.50 3.15
CA ALA A 365 33.96 -3.32 3.10
C ALA A 365 34.64 -4.64 2.70
N LEU A 366 35.52 -4.58 1.72
CA LEU A 366 36.39 -5.68 1.29
C LEU A 366 37.85 -5.32 1.56
N SER A 367 38.73 -6.33 1.47
CA SER A 367 40.17 -6.11 1.66
C SER A 367 40.76 -5.13 0.63
N GLY A 368 41.76 -4.37 1.07
CA GLY A 368 42.48 -3.43 0.21
C GLY A 368 41.68 -2.17 -0.13
N ALA A 369 40.92 -1.64 0.85
CA ALA A 369 40.07 -0.44 0.71
C ALA A 369 38.96 -0.54 -0.35
N ARG A 370 38.70 -1.73 -0.89
CA ARG A 370 37.64 -1.98 -1.86
C ARG A 370 36.28 -2.00 -1.18
N THR A 371 35.24 -1.64 -1.92
CA THR A 371 33.87 -1.64 -1.41
C THR A 371 32.95 -2.37 -2.38
N ALA A 372 32.19 -3.35 -1.87
CA ALA A 372 31.12 -3.96 -2.62
C ALA A 372 29.80 -3.21 -2.44
N LEU A 373 29.09 -3.00 -3.54
CA LEU A 373 27.77 -2.39 -3.63
C LEU A 373 26.79 -3.46 -4.13
N VAL A 374 25.69 -3.63 -3.41
CA VAL A 374 24.71 -4.68 -3.69
C VAL A 374 23.32 -4.08 -3.71
N VAL A 375 22.55 -4.37 -4.75
CA VAL A 375 21.10 -4.16 -4.74
C VAL A 375 20.44 -5.40 -5.32
N GLY A 376 19.33 -5.80 -4.70
CA GLY A 376 18.53 -6.88 -5.24
C GLY A 376 17.05 -6.76 -4.90
N LYS A 377 16.26 -7.61 -5.55
CA LYS A 377 14.81 -7.68 -5.39
C LYS A 377 14.31 -9.11 -5.50
N VAL A 378 13.62 -9.58 -4.46
CA VAL A 378 12.96 -10.88 -4.45
C VAL A 378 11.56 -10.74 -5.06
N SER A 379 11.21 -11.67 -5.96
CA SER A 379 9.84 -11.81 -6.46
C SER A 379 8.86 -12.19 -5.35
N GLY A 380 7.69 -11.56 -5.34
CA GLY A 380 6.63 -11.83 -4.37
C GLY A 380 6.25 -10.58 -3.60
N ARG A 381 5.51 -10.75 -2.51
CA ARG A 381 5.05 -9.64 -1.66
C ARG A 381 4.98 -10.05 -0.19
N GLY A 382 4.94 -9.05 0.68
CA GLY A 382 4.70 -9.23 2.10
C GLY A 382 5.85 -9.92 2.85
N LEU A 383 5.52 -10.55 3.97
CA LEU A 383 6.49 -11.09 4.92
C LEU A 383 7.44 -12.13 4.31
N ASN A 384 6.94 -12.94 3.38
CA ASN A 384 7.73 -14.00 2.75
C ASN A 384 8.84 -13.44 1.85
N ALA A 385 8.57 -12.35 1.14
CA ALA A 385 9.57 -11.66 0.34
C ALA A 385 10.68 -11.08 1.25
N ALA A 386 10.30 -10.47 2.38
CA ALA A 386 11.25 -9.95 3.37
C ALA A 386 12.12 -11.03 4.01
N ALA A 387 11.54 -12.19 4.34
CA ALA A 387 12.30 -13.31 4.91
C ALA A 387 13.35 -13.85 3.90
N THR A 388 12.94 -14.07 2.65
CA THR A 388 13.85 -14.51 1.58
C THR A 388 14.96 -13.51 1.34
N MET A 389 14.60 -12.22 1.28
CA MET A 389 15.53 -11.13 1.10
C MET A 389 16.59 -11.15 2.21
N GLY A 390 16.18 -11.34 3.47
CA GLY A 390 17.11 -11.46 4.61
C GLY A 390 18.09 -12.64 4.47
N GLN A 391 17.60 -13.79 4.00
CA GLN A 391 18.44 -14.97 3.74
C GLN A 391 19.46 -14.70 2.63
N LEU A 392 19.03 -14.13 1.49
CA LEU A 392 19.92 -13.82 0.37
C LEU A 392 20.94 -12.73 0.73
N ARG A 393 20.53 -11.66 1.42
CA ARG A 393 21.44 -10.62 1.91
C ARG A 393 22.50 -11.18 2.84
N THR A 394 22.11 -12.06 3.77
CA THR A 394 23.05 -12.72 4.68
C THR A 394 24.02 -13.63 3.93
N ALA A 395 23.53 -14.37 2.93
CA ALA A 395 24.37 -15.18 2.06
C ALA A 395 25.39 -14.30 1.29
N VAL A 396 24.96 -13.18 0.71
CA VAL A 396 25.86 -12.23 0.03
C VAL A 396 26.94 -11.73 0.98
N ARG A 397 26.58 -11.28 2.20
CA ARG A 397 27.56 -10.83 3.20
C ARG A 397 28.60 -11.92 3.53
N SER A 398 28.13 -13.15 3.74
CA SER A 398 29.01 -14.30 4.01
C SER A 398 29.93 -14.63 2.84
N LEU A 399 29.40 -14.65 1.61
CA LEU A 399 30.18 -14.92 0.40
C LEU A 399 31.20 -13.81 0.10
N SER A 400 30.85 -12.56 0.41
CA SER A 400 31.74 -11.39 0.21
C SER A 400 32.99 -11.45 1.10
N ALA A 401 32.89 -12.06 2.28
CA ALA A 401 34.04 -12.25 3.18
C ALA A 401 35.14 -13.16 2.59
N PHE A 402 34.82 -13.97 1.58
CA PHE A 402 35.80 -14.77 0.85
C PHE A 402 36.45 -14.03 -0.32
N ASP A 403 36.12 -12.75 -0.51
CA ASP A 403 36.70 -11.89 -1.56
C ASP A 403 36.60 -12.50 -2.98
N LEU A 404 35.44 -13.11 -3.25
CA LEU A 404 35.13 -13.75 -4.52
C LEU A 404 34.92 -12.71 -5.62
N ALA A 405 35.28 -13.07 -6.85
CA ALA A 405 34.93 -12.30 -8.04
C ALA A 405 33.39 -12.19 -8.17
N PRO A 406 32.83 -11.07 -8.67
CA PRO A 406 31.38 -10.85 -8.75
C PRO A 406 30.58 -11.98 -9.41
N GLU A 407 31.09 -12.55 -10.51
CA GLU A 407 30.47 -13.64 -11.25
C GLU A 407 30.42 -14.96 -10.47
N GLU A 408 31.47 -15.25 -9.68
CA GLU A 408 31.54 -16.44 -8.83
C GLU A 408 30.62 -16.28 -7.61
N LEU A 409 30.56 -15.08 -7.03
CA LEU A 409 29.64 -14.77 -5.94
C LEU A 409 28.18 -14.96 -6.37
N LEU A 410 27.79 -14.42 -7.53
CA LEU A 410 26.43 -14.61 -8.05
C LEU A 410 26.14 -16.07 -8.39
N SER A 411 27.12 -16.82 -8.91
CA SER A 411 26.98 -18.25 -9.16
C SER A 411 26.66 -19.04 -7.88
N ARG A 412 27.37 -18.77 -6.79
CA ARG A 412 27.11 -19.38 -5.47
C ARG A 412 25.79 -18.92 -4.87
N LEU A 413 25.46 -17.64 -5.02
CA LEU A 413 24.18 -17.10 -4.55
C LEU A 413 22.98 -17.72 -5.30
N HIS A 414 23.11 -17.94 -6.61
CA HIS A 414 22.10 -18.61 -7.42
C HIS A 414 21.87 -20.04 -6.93
N TYR A 415 22.94 -20.77 -6.62
CA TYR A 415 22.83 -22.10 -6.01
C TYR A 415 22.10 -22.07 -4.65
N THR A 416 22.46 -21.13 -3.76
CA THR A 416 21.76 -20.95 -2.48
C THR A 416 20.26 -20.65 -2.67
N ALA A 417 19.92 -19.77 -3.61
CA ALA A 417 18.53 -19.47 -3.94
C ALA A 417 17.79 -20.71 -4.47
N GLY A 418 18.45 -21.54 -5.29
CA GLY A 418 17.91 -22.82 -5.78
C GLY A 418 17.64 -23.82 -4.66
N GLN A 419 18.52 -23.92 -3.66
CA GLN A 419 18.30 -24.75 -2.46
C GLN A 419 17.08 -24.28 -1.66
N LEU A 420 16.98 -22.98 -1.40
CA LEU A 420 15.81 -22.40 -0.72
C LEU A 420 14.51 -22.64 -1.50
N ALA A 421 14.55 -22.58 -2.83
CA ALA A 421 13.41 -22.88 -3.70
C ALA A 421 13.02 -24.37 -3.61
N ALA A 422 13.99 -25.27 -3.58
CA ALA A 422 13.75 -26.71 -3.43
C ALA A 422 13.14 -27.05 -2.06
N GLU A 423 13.67 -26.46 -0.97
CA GLU A 423 13.11 -26.62 0.38
C GLU A 423 11.62 -26.20 0.42
N ARG A 424 11.25 -25.09 -0.24
CA ARG A 424 9.85 -24.66 -0.35
C ARG A 424 8.96 -25.67 -1.07
N ALA A 425 9.47 -26.30 -2.12
CA ALA A 425 8.71 -27.29 -2.88
C ALA A 425 8.36 -28.53 -2.03
N HIS A 426 9.11 -28.80 -0.96
CA HIS A 426 8.88 -29.88 0.00
C HIS A 426 7.92 -29.54 1.16
N LEU A 427 7.44 -28.29 1.25
CA LEU A 427 6.46 -27.90 2.28
C LEU A 427 5.11 -28.66 2.13
N PRO A 428 4.29 -28.74 3.20
CA PRO A 428 2.97 -29.38 3.15
C PRO A 428 2.07 -28.83 2.03
N LEU A 429 1.17 -29.65 1.48
CA LEU A 429 0.28 -29.25 0.36
C LEU A 429 -0.60 -28.02 0.66
N GLY A 430 -0.92 -27.81 1.93
CA GLY A 430 -1.70 -26.66 2.41
C GLY A 430 -0.89 -25.39 2.62
N ASP A 431 0.45 -25.46 2.55
CA ASP A 431 1.31 -24.29 2.73
C ASP A 431 1.33 -23.45 1.44
N PRO A 432 0.92 -22.16 1.50
CA PRO A 432 0.91 -21.29 0.33
C PRO A 432 2.32 -21.10 -0.28
N LEU A 433 3.39 -21.21 0.52
CA LEU A 433 4.76 -21.06 0.04
C LEU A 433 5.19 -22.16 -0.93
N ARG A 434 4.58 -23.34 -0.85
CA ARG A 434 4.94 -24.47 -1.72
C ARG A 434 4.81 -24.15 -3.21
N ARG A 435 3.84 -23.31 -3.57
CA ARG A 435 3.56 -22.92 -4.96
C ARG A 435 4.16 -21.56 -5.34
N ALA A 436 4.75 -20.86 -4.37
CA ALA A 436 5.34 -19.55 -4.60
C ALA A 436 6.76 -19.73 -5.15
N ALA A 437 6.99 -19.30 -6.40
CA ALA A 437 8.33 -19.31 -6.98
C ALA A 437 9.26 -18.38 -6.18
N LEU A 438 10.42 -18.91 -5.79
CA LEU A 438 11.50 -18.11 -5.20
C LEU A 438 12.44 -17.71 -6.33
N THR A 439 12.31 -16.46 -6.79
CA THR A 439 13.23 -15.87 -7.76
C THR A 439 13.66 -14.50 -7.28
N ALA A 440 14.87 -14.08 -7.63
CA ALA A 440 15.36 -12.75 -7.29
C ALA A 440 16.29 -12.18 -8.36
N ASP A 441 16.31 -10.86 -8.45
CA ASP A 441 17.27 -10.11 -9.23
C ASP A 441 18.32 -9.54 -8.27
N CYS A 442 19.57 -9.43 -8.72
CA CYS A 442 20.68 -8.95 -7.91
C CYS A 442 21.79 -8.38 -8.79
N VAL A 443 22.30 -7.20 -8.43
CA VAL A 443 23.55 -6.68 -8.96
C VAL A 443 24.55 -6.64 -7.82
N TYR A 444 25.74 -7.17 -8.08
CA TYR A 444 26.89 -7.10 -7.19
C TYR A 444 28.03 -6.41 -7.91
N ALA A 445 28.52 -5.30 -7.37
CA ALA A 445 29.60 -4.51 -7.94
C ALA A 445 30.69 -4.26 -6.90
N VAL A 446 31.95 -4.38 -7.29
CA VAL A 446 33.12 -4.10 -6.44
C VAL A 446 33.86 -2.92 -7.00
N HIS A 447 33.95 -1.84 -6.23
CA HIS A 447 34.76 -0.67 -6.56
C HIS A 447 36.13 -0.80 -5.92
N ASP A 448 37.17 -0.69 -6.75
CA ASP A 448 38.56 -0.54 -6.34
C ASP A 448 39.00 0.91 -6.47
N PRO A 449 39.24 1.61 -5.33
CA PRO A 449 39.58 3.02 -5.36
C PRO A 449 41.04 3.28 -5.75
N LEU A 450 41.90 2.26 -5.74
CA LEU A 450 43.31 2.41 -6.12
C LEU A 450 43.48 2.36 -7.63
N THR A 451 42.62 1.61 -8.32
CA THR A 451 42.63 1.50 -9.78
C THR A 451 41.56 2.34 -10.45
N GLY A 452 40.56 2.82 -9.71
CA GLY A 452 39.39 3.51 -10.26
C GLY A 452 38.45 2.57 -11.01
N MET A 453 38.63 1.25 -10.90
CA MET A 453 37.83 0.26 -11.60
C MET A 453 36.64 -0.19 -10.76
N CYS A 454 35.53 -0.50 -11.42
CA CYS A 454 34.37 -1.14 -10.82
C CYS A 454 34.00 -2.40 -11.61
N THR A 455 34.21 -3.56 -11.00
CA THR A 455 33.85 -4.86 -11.58
C THR A 455 32.45 -5.24 -11.11
N MET A 456 31.55 -5.58 -12.03
CA MET A 456 30.15 -5.84 -11.68
C MET A 456 29.56 -7.02 -12.45
N ALA A 457 28.69 -7.77 -11.79
CA ALA A 457 27.89 -8.83 -12.40
C ALA A 457 26.41 -8.66 -12.00
N ALA A 458 25.52 -9.12 -12.86
CA ALA A 458 24.07 -8.98 -12.69
C ALA A 458 23.33 -10.31 -12.88
N ALA A 459 22.38 -10.58 -12.00
CA ALA A 459 21.36 -11.61 -12.11
C ALA A 459 20.00 -10.94 -12.37
N GLY A 460 19.36 -11.25 -13.49
CA GLY A 460 18.11 -10.58 -13.90
C GLY A 460 18.35 -9.25 -14.59
N GLN A 461 17.45 -8.28 -14.37
CA GLN A 461 17.36 -7.05 -15.18
C GLN A 461 17.83 -5.77 -14.48
N LEU A 462 18.30 -5.88 -13.24
CA LEU A 462 18.83 -4.74 -12.52
C LEU A 462 20.16 -4.29 -13.16
N ALA A 463 20.33 -2.99 -13.32
CA ALA A 463 21.53 -2.39 -13.87
C ALA A 463 21.89 -1.11 -13.09
N PRO A 464 23.19 -0.90 -12.78
CA PRO A 464 23.63 0.33 -12.16
C PRO A 464 23.67 1.49 -13.16
N LEU A 465 23.57 2.70 -12.63
CA LEU A 465 23.80 3.95 -13.34
C LEU A 465 25.15 4.52 -12.90
N VAL A 466 25.96 4.98 -13.84
CA VAL A 466 27.19 5.72 -13.56
C VAL A 466 27.03 7.14 -14.07
N VAL A 467 27.14 8.11 -13.16
CA VAL A 467 27.19 9.52 -13.50
C VAL A 467 28.62 10.00 -13.30
N ARG A 468 29.31 10.30 -14.38
CA ARG A 468 30.70 10.73 -14.36
C ARG A 468 30.82 12.19 -13.89
N PRO A 469 32.02 12.67 -13.53
CA PRO A 469 32.21 14.03 -13.04
C PRO A 469 31.80 15.09 -14.08
N ASP A 470 31.91 14.78 -15.38
CA ASP A 470 31.48 15.62 -16.50
C ASP A 470 29.95 15.62 -16.72
N ARG A 471 29.20 14.96 -15.83
CA ARG A 471 27.74 14.77 -15.85
C ARG A 471 27.24 13.88 -16.97
N THR A 472 28.12 13.15 -17.67
CA THR A 472 27.68 12.10 -18.58
C THR A 472 27.09 10.96 -17.77
N VAL A 473 25.93 10.47 -18.22
CA VAL A 473 25.21 9.38 -17.59
C VAL A 473 25.32 8.16 -18.48
N THR A 474 25.81 7.06 -17.92
CA THR A 474 25.95 5.79 -18.63
C THR A 474 25.33 4.66 -17.82
N ILE A 475 24.68 3.72 -18.52
CA ILE A 475 24.32 2.41 -17.96
C ILE A 475 25.39 1.44 -18.48
N PRO A 476 26.22 0.84 -17.61
CA PRO A 476 27.17 -0.16 -18.03
C PRO A 476 26.48 -1.32 -18.74
N ALA A 477 27.10 -1.83 -19.81
CA ALA A 477 26.61 -2.99 -20.56
C ALA A 477 26.91 -4.29 -19.81
N THR A 478 26.45 -4.42 -18.57
CA THR A 478 26.58 -5.62 -17.75
C THR A 478 25.73 -6.74 -18.35
N PRO A 479 26.31 -7.90 -18.73
CA PRO A 479 25.53 -8.99 -19.29
C PRO A 479 24.50 -9.49 -18.27
N ALA A 480 23.24 -9.56 -18.67
CA ALA A 480 22.17 -10.08 -17.82
C ALA A 480 22.30 -11.60 -17.67
N GLY A 481 22.64 -12.07 -16.46
CA GLY A 481 22.58 -13.48 -16.12
C GLY A 481 21.15 -13.94 -15.77
N PRO A 482 20.92 -15.25 -15.59
CA PRO A 482 19.63 -15.78 -15.17
C PRO A 482 19.22 -15.22 -13.82
N ARG A 483 17.91 -15.19 -13.54
CA ARG A 483 17.43 -14.76 -12.22
C ARG A 483 17.89 -15.77 -11.16
N LEU A 484 18.15 -15.31 -9.94
CA LEU A 484 18.52 -16.20 -8.84
C LEU A 484 17.36 -17.18 -8.57
N GLY A 485 17.66 -18.46 -8.33
CA GLY A 485 16.65 -19.47 -7.98
C GLY A 485 15.88 -20.07 -9.17
N THR A 486 16.16 -19.64 -10.41
CA THR A 486 15.62 -20.31 -11.60
C THR A 486 16.37 -21.62 -11.89
N THR A 487 15.80 -22.47 -12.74
CA THR A 487 16.44 -23.73 -13.19
C THR A 487 17.47 -23.52 -14.31
N GLU A 488 17.56 -22.31 -14.86
CA GLU A 488 18.57 -21.94 -15.86
C GLU A 488 19.97 -21.92 -15.24
N GLY A 489 20.94 -22.55 -15.91
CA GLY A 489 22.31 -22.66 -15.41
C GLY A 489 23.11 -21.35 -15.55
N ALA A 490 24.01 -21.10 -14.59
CA ALA A 490 25.05 -20.08 -14.67
C ALA A 490 26.05 -20.45 -15.79
N PRO A 491 26.44 -19.47 -16.61
CA PRO A 491 27.39 -18.51 -16.09
C PRO A 491 26.83 -17.09 -15.96
N PHE A 492 27.16 -16.45 -14.85
CA PHE A 492 27.14 -15.00 -14.75
C PHE A 492 28.42 -14.45 -15.37
N ALA A 493 28.35 -13.29 -16.01
CA ALA A 493 29.52 -12.62 -16.56
C ALA A 493 29.75 -11.29 -15.84
N ALA A 494 31.00 -11.00 -15.54
CA ALA A 494 31.40 -9.72 -15.00
C ALA A 494 31.87 -8.76 -16.10
N VAL A 495 31.70 -7.46 -15.86
CA VAL A 495 32.25 -6.38 -16.68
C VAL A 495 33.05 -5.44 -15.80
N ASP A 496 34.19 -4.99 -16.32
CA ASP A 496 35.02 -3.96 -15.72
C ASP A 496 34.67 -2.60 -16.31
N VAL A 497 34.37 -1.63 -15.44
CA VAL A 497 34.01 -0.26 -15.83
C VAL A 497 34.94 0.70 -15.11
N GLU A 498 35.55 1.62 -15.86
CA GLU A 498 36.33 2.71 -15.25
C GLU A 498 35.37 3.75 -14.66
N VAL A 499 35.52 4.00 -13.36
CA VAL A 499 34.72 4.94 -12.57
C VAL A 499 35.66 5.95 -11.91
N PRO A 500 35.91 7.10 -12.57
CA PRO A 500 36.79 8.14 -12.04
C PRO A 500 36.32 8.69 -10.70
N ASP A 501 37.22 9.33 -9.95
CA ASP A 501 36.87 10.01 -8.71
C ASP A 501 35.83 11.12 -8.92
N GLY A 502 34.93 11.28 -7.95
CA GLY A 502 33.81 12.20 -8.02
C GLY A 502 32.66 11.72 -8.91
N SER A 503 32.71 10.49 -9.42
CA SER A 503 31.56 9.83 -10.06
C SER A 503 30.52 9.45 -9.02
N VAL A 504 29.24 9.44 -9.40
CA VAL A 504 28.17 8.87 -8.58
C VAL A 504 27.60 7.63 -9.25
N LEU A 505 27.62 6.53 -8.50
CA LEU A 505 26.97 5.28 -8.83
C LEU A 505 25.57 5.26 -8.22
N VAL A 506 24.56 4.89 -8.99
CA VAL A 506 23.19 4.73 -8.50
C VAL A 506 22.71 3.32 -8.82
N PHE A 507 22.31 2.58 -7.80
CA PHE A 507 21.75 1.24 -7.92
C PHE A 507 20.30 1.29 -7.48
N THR A 508 19.40 0.72 -8.28
CA THR A 508 17.97 0.70 -7.97
C THR A 508 17.45 -0.73 -8.01
N SER A 509 16.45 -1.03 -7.19
CA SER A 509 15.72 -2.30 -7.23
C SER A 509 14.59 -2.32 -8.26
N ASP A 510 14.45 -1.28 -9.09
CA ASP A 510 13.39 -1.14 -10.08
C ASP A 510 13.96 -0.65 -11.43
N PRO A 511 13.96 -1.51 -12.48
CA PRO A 511 14.46 -1.14 -13.80
C PRO A 511 13.78 0.10 -14.43
N LEU A 512 12.51 0.37 -14.10
CA LEU A 512 11.80 1.56 -14.58
C LEU A 512 12.40 2.83 -13.96
N LEU A 513 12.76 2.77 -12.68
CA LEU A 513 13.44 3.87 -12.00
C LEU A 513 14.84 4.09 -12.57
N THR A 514 15.61 3.02 -12.82
CA THR A 514 16.92 3.13 -13.49
C THR A 514 16.78 3.82 -14.86
N SER A 515 15.81 3.39 -15.67
CA SER A 515 15.56 3.95 -17.00
C SER A 515 15.16 5.43 -16.91
N TYR A 516 14.29 5.77 -15.96
CA TYR A 516 13.86 7.14 -15.70
C TYR A 516 15.04 8.06 -15.31
N LEU A 517 15.93 7.58 -14.44
CA LEU A 517 17.10 8.33 -13.95
C LEU A 517 18.19 8.48 -15.02
N ALA A 518 18.24 7.58 -16.01
CA ALA A 518 19.21 7.62 -17.10
C ALA A 518 18.92 8.68 -18.17
N GLU A 519 17.68 9.20 -18.24
CA GLU A 519 17.32 10.21 -19.23
C GLU A 519 18.07 11.54 -18.97
N SER A 520 18.75 12.05 -19.99
CA SER A 520 19.69 13.19 -19.91
C SER A 520 19.06 14.52 -19.44
N SER A 521 17.73 14.63 -19.45
CA SER A 521 16.98 15.85 -19.10
C SER A 521 16.48 15.87 -17.64
N ARG A 522 16.99 14.99 -16.76
CA ARG A 522 16.38 14.66 -15.46
C ARG A 522 17.37 14.83 -14.26
N PRO A 523 16.99 14.57 -12.98
CA PRO A 523 17.43 15.38 -11.83
C PRO A 523 18.88 15.20 -11.36
N LEU A 524 19.52 14.06 -11.62
CA LEU A 524 20.92 13.83 -11.20
C LEU A 524 21.91 14.78 -11.92
N PRO A 525 21.98 14.80 -13.27
CA PRO A 525 22.90 15.68 -13.99
C PRO A 525 22.48 17.17 -13.96
N SER A 526 21.22 17.48 -13.65
CA SER A 526 20.71 18.85 -13.60
C SER A 526 20.72 19.49 -12.20
N ALA A 527 21.04 18.73 -11.15
CA ALA A 527 21.14 19.27 -9.79
C ALA A 527 22.25 20.36 -9.70
N PRO A 528 21.96 21.52 -9.10
CA PRO A 528 22.99 22.51 -8.78
C PRO A 528 23.99 21.91 -7.78
N ASP A 529 25.27 22.27 -7.92
CA ASP A 529 26.36 21.86 -7.03
C ASP A 529 26.50 20.35 -6.81
N TYR A 530 26.09 19.55 -7.79
CA TYR A 530 26.08 18.08 -7.78
C TYR A 530 27.34 17.42 -7.18
N ARG A 531 28.54 17.98 -7.43
CA ARG A 531 29.81 17.42 -6.95
C ARG A 531 30.07 17.69 -5.46
N ASP A 532 29.67 18.86 -4.96
CA ASP A 532 30.02 19.34 -3.62
C ASP A 532 28.85 19.20 -2.62
N ARG A 533 27.65 18.96 -3.12
CA ARG A 533 26.45 18.75 -2.31
C ARG A 533 26.55 17.49 -1.47
N PRO A 534 26.17 17.49 -0.17
CA PRO A 534 26.07 16.27 0.63
C PRO A 534 25.23 15.20 -0.07
N LEU A 535 25.65 13.93 0.02
CA LEU A 535 24.99 12.87 -0.72
C LEU A 535 23.52 12.66 -0.31
N GLN A 536 23.19 12.91 0.96
CA GLN A 536 21.82 12.86 1.46
C GLN A 536 20.93 13.93 0.80
N ASP A 537 21.41 15.17 0.68
CA ASP A 537 20.64 16.23 0.03
C ASP A 537 20.43 15.96 -1.47
N LEU A 538 21.39 15.26 -2.10
CA LEU A 538 21.22 14.74 -3.46
C LEU A 538 20.10 13.69 -3.51
N CYS A 539 20.09 12.72 -2.58
CA CYS A 539 19.01 11.74 -2.47
C CYS A 539 17.63 12.42 -2.31
N ASP A 540 17.52 13.40 -1.42
CA ASP A 540 16.27 14.12 -1.18
C ASP A 540 15.80 14.87 -2.43
N ALA A 541 16.73 15.51 -3.16
CA ALA A 541 16.43 16.16 -4.42
C ALA A 541 15.97 15.18 -5.51
N LEU A 542 16.49 13.95 -5.52
CA LEU A 542 16.00 12.89 -6.41
C LEU A 542 14.55 12.53 -6.09
N VAL A 543 14.21 12.34 -4.82
CA VAL A 543 12.83 12.04 -4.39
C VAL A 543 11.87 13.12 -4.84
N TYR A 544 12.21 14.39 -4.59
CA TYR A 544 11.33 15.51 -4.95
C TYR A 544 11.14 15.69 -6.45
N ALA A 545 12.08 15.20 -7.26
CA ALA A 545 11.98 15.26 -8.72
C ALA A 545 11.20 14.08 -9.33
N LEU A 546 10.88 13.03 -8.56
CA LEU A 546 10.13 11.89 -9.07
C LEU A 546 8.65 12.26 -9.27
N PRO A 547 8.06 11.97 -10.44
CA PRO A 547 6.68 12.32 -10.72
C PRO A 547 5.71 11.44 -9.92
N ALA A 548 4.67 12.06 -9.37
CA ALA A 548 3.57 11.34 -8.72
C ALA A 548 2.86 10.43 -9.74
N GLY A 549 3.08 9.12 -9.65
CA GLY A 549 2.55 8.14 -10.61
C GLY A 549 3.60 7.54 -11.56
N LEU A 550 4.90 7.80 -11.35
CA LEU A 550 5.93 6.89 -11.84
C LEU A 550 5.57 5.51 -11.27
N GLY A 551 5.14 4.56 -12.10
CA GLY A 551 4.79 3.21 -11.66
C GLY A 551 5.96 2.42 -11.06
N ALA A 552 7.08 3.10 -10.75
CA ALA A 552 8.09 2.67 -9.80
C ALA A 552 7.38 2.44 -8.47
N GLY A 553 7.00 1.19 -8.23
CA GLY A 553 6.61 0.78 -6.89
C GLY A 553 7.78 1.02 -5.95
N ASP A 554 7.48 1.16 -4.67
CA ASP A 554 8.33 0.76 -3.56
C ASP A 554 9.78 0.32 -3.92
N ALA A 555 10.67 1.29 -4.17
CA ALA A 555 12.02 1.02 -4.66
C ALA A 555 13.08 1.32 -3.61
N ALA A 556 14.08 0.44 -3.55
CA ALA A 556 15.27 0.60 -2.72
C ALA A 556 16.43 1.09 -3.61
N VAL A 557 17.09 2.15 -3.18
CA VAL A 557 18.13 2.84 -3.96
C VAL A 557 19.39 3.03 -3.11
N ILE A 558 20.54 2.64 -3.64
CA ILE A 558 21.85 3.09 -3.13
C ILE A 558 22.37 4.17 -4.07
N VAL A 559 22.82 5.27 -3.47
CA VAL A 559 23.65 6.27 -4.14
C VAL A 559 25.05 6.20 -3.52
N ALA A 560 26.09 6.13 -4.34
CA ALA A 560 27.48 6.08 -3.89
C ALA A 560 28.35 7.05 -4.68
N ARG A 561 29.13 7.91 -4.02
CA ARG A 561 30.06 8.85 -4.65
C ARG A 561 31.50 8.40 -4.42
N THR A 562 32.24 8.22 -5.51
CA THR A 562 33.67 7.86 -5.45
C THR A 562 34.50 9.05 -4.96
N ARG A 563 35.48 8.77 -4.11
CA ARG A 563 36.44 9.74 -3.59
C ARG A 563 37.85 9.22 -3.85
N PHE A 564 38.74 10.16 -4.15
CA PHE A 564 40.15 9.86 -4.34
C PHE A 564 40.75 9.21 -3.08
N PHE A 565 41.41 8.06 -3.24
CA PHE A 565 42.14 7.44 -2.14
C PHE A 565 43.42 8.25 -1.86
N PRO A 566 43.70 8.65 -0.60
CA PRO A 566 44.86 9.49 -0.30
C PRO A 566 46.17 8.80 -0.71
N PRO A 567 46.99 9.38 -1.61
CA PRO A 567 48.21 8.76 -2.10
C PRO A 567 49.25 8.65 -1.00
N GLU A 568 49.18 9.50 0.03
CA GLU A 568 50.04 9.37 1.20
C GLU A 568 49.74 8.14 2.04
N ARG A 569 48.64 7.41 1.81
CA ARG A 569 48.23 6.20 2.55
C ARG A 569 48.35 4.91 1.74
N PHE A 570 48.99 4.99 0.58
CA PHE A 570 49.19 3.87 -0.33
C PHE A 570 50.65 3.81 -0.78
N ALA A 571 51.22 2.62 -0.79
CA ALA A 571 52.54 2.40 -1.36
C ALA A 571 52.55 1.11 -2.18
N SER A 572 53.13 1.16 -3.38
CA SER A 572 53.31 0.00 -4.24
C SER A 572 54.75 -0.07 -4.74
N TRP A 573 55.30 -1.28 -4.77
CA TRP A 573 56.62 -1.55 -5.30
C TRP A 573 56.64 -2.81 -6.17
N PRO A 574 57.26 -2.76 -7.36
CA PRO A 574 57.60 -3.99 -8.07
C PRO A 574 58.65 -4.77 -7.27
N VAL A 575 58.54 -6.09 -7.31
CA VAL A 575 59.49 -7.01 -6.69
C VAL A 575 60.26 -7.72 -7.80
N ASP A 576 61.56 -7.50 -7.83
CA ASP A 576 62.45 -8.17 -8.78
C ASP A 576 62.49 -9.68 -8.50
N PRO A 577 62.60 -10.54 -9.54
CA PRO A 577 62.65 -11.99 -9.39
C PRO A 577 64.02 -12.49 -8.87
N ASP A 578 64.50 -11.89 -7.78
CA ASP A 578 65.75 -12.20 -7.08
C ASP A 578 65.44 -12.46 -5.60
N PRO A 579 65.90 -13.56 -4.98
CA PRO A 579 65.80 -13.77 -3.53
C PRO A 579 66.27 -12.59 -2.67
N ALA A 580 67.22 -11.77 -3.14
CA ALA A 580 67.64 -10.54 -2.44
C ALA A 580 66.52 -9.49 -2.32
N ALA A 581 65.49 -9.56 -3.17
CA ALA A 581 64.36 -8.65 -3.16
C ALA A 581 63.54 -8.73 -1.87
N VAL A 582 63.56 -9.85 -1.14
CA VAL A 582 62.87 -10.00 0.17
C VAL A 582 63.42 -9.00 1.20
N ALA A 583 64.75 -8.85 1.26
CA ALA A 583 65.38 -7.90 2.19
C ALA A 583 65.08 -6.44 1.82
N VAL A 584 64.99 -6.15 0.51
CA VAL A 584 64.60 -4.84 -0.02
C VAL A 584 63.14 -4.53 0.31
N ALA A 585 62.23 -5.47 0.08
CA ALA A 585 60.81 -5.36 0.40
C ALA A 585 60.61 -5.05 1.89
N ARG A 586 61.22 -5.84 2.79
CA ARG A 586 61.15 -5.62 4.24
C ARG A 586 61.65 -4.23 4.67
N ARG A 587 62.74 -3.74 4.06
CA ARG A 587 63.28 -2.41 4.34
C ARG A 587 62.31 -1.32 3.89
N ARG A 588 61.78 -1.39 2.66
CA ARG A 588 60.79 -0.45 2.13
C ARG A 588 59.52 -0.42 2.97
N THR A 589 59.02 -1.59 3.39
CA THR A 589 57.89 -1.69 4.32
C THR A 589 58.16 -0.93 5.61
N ARG A 590 59.31 -1.17 6.28
CA ARG A 590 59.65 -0.47 7.52
C ARG A 590 59.73 1.05 7.33
N GLU A 591 60.39 1.50 6.27
CA GLU A 591 60.51 2.93 5.93
C GLU A 591 59.13 3.56 5.72
N GLN A 592 58.23 2.88 5.01
CA GLN A 592 56.87 3.36 4.77
C GLN A 592 56.01 3.38 6.02
N LEU A 593 56.08 2.34 6.86
CA LEU A 593 55.32 2.28 8.12
C LEU A 593 55.78 3.35 9.11
N ALA A 594 57.07 3.71 9.10
CA ALA A 594 57.58 4.85 9.85
C ALA A 594 57.01 6.18 9.34
N VAL A 595 56.86 6.35 8.02
CA VAL A 595 56.19 7.54 7.43
C VAL A 595 54.73 7.63 7.87
N TRP A 596 54.05 6.49 8.00
CA TRP A 596 52.65 6.41 8.46
C TRP A 596 52.49 6.45 9.99
N ASN A 597 53.58 6.52 10.76
CA ASN A 597 53.58 6.47 12.22
C ASN A 597 52.84 5.24 12.78
N VAL A 598 52.98 4.10 12.12
CA VAL A 598 52.46 2.81 12.61
C VAL A 598 53.34 2.35 13.78
N ASP A 599 52.71 1.79 14.82
CA ASP A 599 53.41 1.34 16.02
C ASP A 599 54.47 0.26 15.73
N ASP A 600 55.45 0.14 16.63
CA ASP A 600 56.60 -0.75 16.46
C ASP A 600 56.21 -2.23 16.39
N GLU A 601 55.16 -2.64 17.13
CA GLU A 601 54.69 -4.03 17.17
C GLU A 601 54.05 -4.41 15.82
N THR A 602 53.10 -3.61 15.35
CA THR A 602 52.47 -3.77 14.04
C THR A 602 53.54 -3.75 12.95
N THR A 603 54.50 -2.83 13.03
CA THR A 603 55.62 -2.70 12.08
C THR A 603 56.50 -3.96 12.02
N LEU A 604 56.82 -4.57 13.16
CA LEU A 604 57.58 -5.82 13.20
C LEU A 604 56.78 -6.98 12.59
N ASN A 605 55.49 -7.07 12.93
CA ASN A 605 54.59 -8.10 12.43
C ASN A 605 54.40 -7.99 10.91
N THR A 606 54.19 -6.80 10.36
CA THR A 606 54.07 -6.57 8.91
C THR A 606 55.37 -6.93 8.18
N GLN A 607 56.54 -6.64 8.75
CA GLN A 607 57.82 -7.02 8.16
C GLN A 607 57.97 -8.55 8.02
N LEU A 608 57.51 -9.31 9.01
CA LEU A 608 57.48 -10.78 8.96
C LEU A 608 56.50 -11.27 7.89
N ILE A 609 55.28 -10.71 7.88
CA ILE A 609 54.27 -11.03 6.87
C ILE A 609 54.81 -10.79 5.45
N VAL A 610 55.38 -9.61 5.19
CA VAL A 610 55.96 -9.27 3.89
C VAL A 610 57.09 -10.24 3.52
N SER A 611 57.94 -10.60 4.47
CA SER A 611 59.02 -11.57 4.24
C SER A 611 58.46 -12.91 3.75
N GLU A 612 57.42 -13.43 4.40
CA GLU A 612 56.79 -14.70 4.03
C GLU A 612 56.01 -14.62 2.71
N LEU A 613 55.20 -13.58 2.53
CA LEU A 613 54.37 -13.42 1.32
C LEU A 613 55.24 -13.20 0.07
N VAL A 614 56.25 -12.34 0.15
CA VAL A 614 57.17 -12.09 -0.98
C VAL A 614 58.02 -13.33 -1.27
N THR A 615 58.50 -14.04 -0.25
CA THR A 615 59.22 -15.31 -0.46
C THR A 615 58.35 -16.34 -1.16
N ASN A 616 57.07 -16.46 -0.76
CA ASN A 616 56.13 -17.36 -1.41
C ASN A 616 55.85 -16.96 -2.87
N ALA A 617 55.67 -15.68 -3.14
CA ALA A 617 55.48 -15.18 -4.50
C ALA A 617 56.71 -15.45 -5.39
N LEU A 618 57.93 -15.26 -4.88
CA LEU A 618 59.16 -15.53 -5.62
C LEU A 618 59.39 -17.04 -5.88
N ARG A 619 58.98 -17.90 -4.95
CA ARG A 619 59.18 -19.36 -5.07
C ARG A 619 58.10 -20.07 -5.87
N TYR A 620 56.84 -19.64 -5.73
CA TYR A 620 55.67 -20.36 -6.21
C TYR A 620 54.72 -19.52 -7.06
N GLY A 621 54.97 -18.22 -7.18
CA GLY A 621 54.21 -17.31 -8.05
C GLY A 621 54.84 -17.15 -9.42
N SER A 622 54.25 -16.28 -10.23
CA SER A 622 54.77 -15.90 -11.55
C SER A 622 54.96 -14.38 -11.64
N PRO A 623 56.05 -13.87 -12.22
CA PRO A 623 56.21 -12.44 -12.45
C PRO A 623 55.15 -11.91 -13.45
N PRO A 624 54.80 -10.60 -13.40
CA PRO A 624 55.32 -9.59 -12.47
C PRO A 624 54.80 -9.78 -11.03
N ILE A 625 55.69 -9.54 -10.05
CA ILE A 625 55.35 -9.56 -8.62
C ILE A 625 55.30 -8.13 -8.11
N GLU A 626 54.27 -7.81 -7.34
CA GLU A 626 54.02 -6.47 -6.80
C GLU A 626 53.68 -6.57 -5.31
N LEU A 627 54.34 -5.75 -4.49
CA LEU A 627 54.02 -5.58 -3.06
C LEU A 627 53.27 -4.26 -2.88
N ARG A 628 52.11 -4.31 -2.25
CA ARG A 628 51.31 -3.13 -1.90
C ARG A 628 51.05 -3.08 -0.40
N LEU A 629 51.12 -1.86 0.15
CA LEU A 629 50.68 -1.55 1.50
C LEU A 629 49.58 -0.47 1.42
N ILE A 630 48.53 -0.66 2.18
CA ILE A 630 47.36 0.23 2.20
C ILE A 630 47.04 0.55 3.66
N HIS A 631 47.02 1.84 4.00
CA HIS A 631 46.75 2.34 5.34
C HIS A 631 45.35 2.97 5.40
N ASP A 632 44.35 2.18 5.79
CA ASP A 632 42.96 2.61 5.91
C ASP A 632 42.44 2.34 7.35
N ARG A 633 41.29 1.66 7.50
CA ARG A 633 40.78 1.21 8.81
C ARG A 633 41.65 0.13 9.43
N THR A 634 42.34 -0.62 8.57
CA THR A 634 43.32 -1.63 8.89
C THR A 634 44.56 -1.37 8.04
N LEU A 635 45.69 -1.97 8.43
CA LEU A 635 46.87 -2.04 7.59
C LEU A 635 46.76 -3.27 6.71
N THR A 636 46.51 -3.08 5.42
CA THR A 636 46.48 -4.18 4.44
C THR A 636 47.86 -4.33 3.80
N CYS A 637 48.37 -5.55 3.78
CA CYS A 637 49.54 -5.95 2.99
C CYS A 637 49.10 -6.92 1.89
N GLU A 638 49.33 -6.56 0.63
CA GLU A 638 49.02 -7.38 -0.53
C GLU A 638 50.29 -7.74 -1.32
N VAL A 639 50.42 -9.00 -1.71
CA VAL A 639 51.42 -9.45 -2.68
C VAL A 639 50.69 -10.07 -3.87
N ARG A 640 50.87 -9.46 -5.04
CA ARG A 640 50.27 -9.89 -6.30
C ARG A 640 51.31 -10.56 -7.18
N ASP A 641 50.89 -11.62 -7.87
CA ASP A 641 51.67 -12.32 -8.88
C ASP A 641 50.76 -12.82 -10.02
N ALA A 642 51.34 -13.14 -11.18
CA ALA A 642 50.62 -13.60 -12.37
C ALA A 642 50.25 -15.10 -12.34
N GLY A 643 50.50 -15.79 -11.23
CA GLY A 643 50.16 -17.20 -11.05
C GLY A 643 48.67 -17.41 -10.73
N SER A 644 48.16 -18.60 -11.06
CA SER A 644 46.77 -19.00 -10.80
C SER A 644 46.61 -20.05 -9.69
N ALA A 645 47.71 -20.62 -9.19
CA ALA A 645 47.67 -21.67 -8.17
C ALA A 645 47.29 -21.13 -6.78
N ALA A 646 46.33 -21.79 -6.12
CA ALA A 646 45.92 -21.47 -4.75
C ALA A 646 47.04 -21.79 -3.74
N PRO A 647 47.38 -20.87 -2.82
CA PRO A 647 48.26 -21.17 -1.71
C PRO A 647 47.54 -22.08 -0.70
N HIS A 648 48.18 -23.18 -0.27
CA HIS A 648 47.63 -24.09 0.74
C HIS A 648 48.36 -23.91 2.05
N LEU A 649 47.61 -23.69 3.14
CA LEU A 649 48.18 -23.62 4.48
C LEU A 649 48.65 -25.02 4.90
N ARG A 650 49.95 -25.17 5.16
CA ARG A 650 50.56 -26.43 5.59
C ARG A 650 50.90 -26.34 7.07
N HIS A 651 50.56 -27.36 7.84
CA HIS A 651 51.07 -27.53 9.20
C HIS A 651 52.40 -28.27 9.10
N ALA A 652 53.49 -27.50 9.07
CA ALA A 652 54.84 -28.06 8.99
C ALA A 652 55.17 -28.83 10.29
N GLY A 653 55.83 -29.99 10.17
CA GLY A 653 56.33 -30.73 11.32
C GLY A 653 57.41 -29.95 12.10
N THR A 654 57.75 -30.42 13.30
CA THR A 654 58.74 -29.76 14.18
C THR A 654 60.13 -29.63 13.54
N VAL A 655 60.47 -30.50 12.58
CA VAL A 655 61.74 -30.57 11.84
C VAL A 655 61.69 -30.06 10.39
N ASP A 656 60.53 -29.62 9.90
CA ASP A 656 60.42 -29.10 8.53
C ASP A 656 60.95 -27.66 8.41
N GLU A 657 61.90 -27.44 7.49
CA GLU A 657 62.48 -26.12 7.16
C GLU A 657 61.57 -25.23 6.29
N GLY A 658 60.44 -25.77 5.82
CA GLY A 658 59.50 -25.08 4.93
C GLY A 658 58.03 -25.26 5.33
N GLY A 659 57.14 -24.45 4.76
CA GLY A 659 55.69 -24.59 4.94
C GLY A 659 55.09 -23.84 6.14
N ARG A 660 55.89 -23.09 6.92
CA ARG A 660 55.41 -22.29 8.06
C ARG A 660 54.92 -20.89 7.68
N GLY A 661 55.22 -20.39 6.49
CA GLY A 661 54.96 -18.99 6.13
C GLY A 661 53.51 -18.55 6.26
N LEU A 662 52.58 -19.32 5.69
CA LEU A 662 51.14 -19.01 5.80
C LEU A 662 50.57 -19.21 7.21
N PHE A 663 51.21 -20.06 8.02
CA PHE A 663 50.87 -20.23 9.43
C PHE A 663 51.34 -19.04 10.26
N ILE A 664 52.54 -18.51 10.00
CA ILE A 664 53.03 -17.29 10.65
C ILE A 664 52.13 -16.10 10.27
N THR A 665 51.80 -15.94 8.98
CA THR A 665 50.89 -14.86 8.56
C THR A 665 49.51 -14.98 9.20
N SER A 666 48.98 -16.20 9.40
CA SER A 666 47.66 -16.37 10.03
C SER A 666 47.64 -16.11 11.53
N GLN A 667 48.79 -16.16 12.21
CA GLN A 667 48.91 -15.79 13.62
C GLN A 667 49.12 -14.27 13.80
N LEU A 668 49.72 -13.60 12.82
CA LEU A 668 50.07 -12.18 12.90
C LEU A 668 49.04 -11.24 12.25
N ALA A 669 48.20 -11.77 11.35
CA ALA A 669 47.11 -11.03 10.71
C ALA A 669 45.77 -11.34 11.37
N GLN A 670 44.89 -10.34 11.43
CA GLN A 670 43.51 -10.51 11.90
C GLN A 670 42.69 -11.34 10.89
N THR A 671 42.88 -11.03 9.61
CA THR A 671 42.25 -11.70 8.47
C THR A 671 43.28 -11.81 7.35
N TRP A 672 43.16 -12.86 6.54
CA TRP A 672 43.98 -13.03 5.35
C TRP A 672 43.21 -13.85 4.33
N GLY A 673 43.57 -13.71 3.06
CA GLY A 673 42.87 -14.38 1.98
C GLY A 673 43.64 -14.39 0.68
N THR A 674 43.02 -15.00 -0.34
CA THR A 674 43.52 -14.99 -1.71
C THR A 674 42.42 -14.48 -2.62
N ARG A 675 42.75 -13.43 -3.36
CA ARG A 675 41.90 -12.83 -4.38
C ARG A 675 42.37 -13.27 -5.75
N TYR A 676 41.45 -13.71 -6.60
CA TYR A 676 41.73 -14.02 -7.99
C TYR A 676 41.25 -12.90 -8.88
N THR A 677 42.09 -12.49 -9.81
CA THR A 677 41.79 -11.49 -10.83
C THR A 677 42.16 -12.06 -12.19
N ALA A 678 41.57 -11.58 -13.28
CA ALA A 678 41.92 -12.02 -14.63
C ALA A 678 43.45 -12.06 -14.91
N PRO A 679 44.27 -11.10 -14.46
CA PRO A 679 45.72 -11.12 -14.67
C PRO A 679 46.54 -11.93 -13.65
N GLY A 680 45.95 -12.56 -12.63
CA GLY A 680 46.70 -13.32 -11.62
C GLY A 680 46.05 -13.33 -10.24
N LYS A 681 46.81 -13.72 -9.22
CA LYS A 681 46.35 -13.80 -7.83
C LYS A 681 46.96 -12.71 -6.97
N THR A 682 46.23 -12.33 -5.92
CA THR A 682 46.72 -11.46 -4.86
C THR A 682 46.51 -12.15 -3.52
N ILE A 683 47.59 -12.34 -2.77
CA ILE A 683 47.50 -12.79 -1.37
C ILE A 683 47.50 -11.53 -0.51
N TRP A 684 46.52 -11.42 0.38
CA TRP A 684 46.36 -10.24 1.22
C TRP A 684 46.24 -10.63 2.69
N THR A 685 46.64 -9.69 3.55
CA THR A 685 46.55 -9.79 5.01
C THR A 685 46.11 -8.44 5.54
N GLU A 686 45.35 -8.43 6.64
CA GLU A 686 44.97 -7.21 7.35
C GLU A 686 45.37 -7.29 8.81
N GLN A 687 45.89 -6.19 9.33
CA GLN A 687 46.26 -6.03 10.72
C GLN A 687 45.47 -4.86 11.30
N ALA A 688 44.97 -5.03 12.53
CA ALA A 688 44.35 -3.94 13.26
C ALA A 688 45.40 -2.86 13.54
N LEU A 689 45.05 -1.60 13.31
CA LEU A 689 45.87 -0.47 13.71
C LEU A 689 45.56 -0.14 15.17
N SER A 690 46.60 0.01 16.00
CA SER A 690 46.44 0.54 17.35
C SER A 690 45.86 1.95 17.26
N PRO A 691 44.82 2.32 18.03
CA PRO A 691 44.31 3.68 18.01
C PRO A 691 45.42 4.64 18.43
N VAL A 692 45.71 5.62 17.60
CA VAL A 692 46.70 6.67 17.91
C VAL A 692 46.18 7.39 19.14
N THR A 693 46.81 7.14 20.28
CA THR A 693 46.53 7.88 21.51
C THR A 693 47.14 9.26 21.30
N GLY A 694 46.30 10.29 21.17
CA GLY A 694 46.78 11.67 21.16
C GLY A 694 47.58 11.97 22.44
N PRO A 695 48.41 13.01 22.47
CA PRO A 695 49.19 13.39 23.65
C PRO A 695 48.34 13.62 24.93
N ASP A 696 47.01 13.78 24.79
CA ASP A 696 46.04 13.95 25.87
C ASP A 696 45.22 12.69 26.22
N GLY A 697 45.52 11.52 25.65
CA GLY A 697 44.83 10.26 25.98
C GLY A 697 43.41 10.11 25.42
N SER A 698 42.96 11.01 24.54
CA SER A 698 41.70 10.87 23.81
C SER A 698 41.89 9.97 22.57
N LEU A 699 41.00 8.97 22.42
CA LEU A 699 40.87 8.13 21.22
C LEU A 699 40.39 8.99 20.04
N CYS A 700 41.13 9.00 18.93
CA CYS A 700 40.69 9.55 17.65
C CYS A 700 40.00 8.48 16.79
#